data_AF-A0A1V2P287-F1
#
_entry.id   AF-A0A1V2P287-F1
#
_cell.length_a   1.000
_cell.length_b   1.000
_cell.length_c   1.000
_cell.angle_alpha   90.00
_cell.angle_beta   90.00
_cell.angle_gamma   90.00
#
_symmetry.space_group_name_H-M   'P 1'
#
loop_
_entity.id
_entity.type
_entity.pdbx_description
1 polymer ?
#
loop_
_entity_poly.entity_id
_entity_poly.type
_entity_poly.pdbx_seq_one_letter_code
_entity_poly.pdbx_strand_id
1 'polypeptide(L)'
;MSGVAPLRPPPRARNRRFAAIAAATVAAVAATTLTVVNSPDATAAISPTGWNTVAAKHSGKCVDARAAATANGTAVQQYTCNSSTAQQWQFQPTTDGYVRINARNAASQVLDVTNVSTADSALIQLWAYGNGNNQQWRPVEEADGAYHLVNRHSGKCLDVPSASSADSVQLQQYTCNGSAAQSFRISPVDGTPPTNPPGTPDLGPNVSVFDPSMPASQIQSRLDQVFAQQEENQYGEQRYALLFKPGSYNVSANVGFFTQVAGLGLTPGSVNINGAVHVEADWFPPQNATHNFWRGAEGLTVTPPGGLDRWAVSQASAYRRMHLKGNLALDDGGWASGGFMADTLVDGQVRSGSQQQWLSRNTNWGSWTGQNWNMVFVGAQNAPAGTFPNPPYTKVAQTPIIREKPYLYVDNAGAYQVFVPALKANTAGPSWTSGTPAGQSLPISQFYVAKPGVSAATLNAELASGKNLLFTPGIFRLSEPLRITRPDTVVLGLGLATLMPTNGNSAITVADVDGVKVAGVLIDAAPTNSALLMEVGPTGSSASHSANPTSLHDVYFRIGGSAVGKATETLRINSDNVILDHAWLWRGDHSFGVGWNTNTADVGLVVNGDDVTAYGLFVEHYQKYQTIWNGNGGRTYFYQNEMPYDPPNQAAWMNGSTRGYAAYKVADSVTTHEAWGLGSYCVFTSDASIVAERAFEVPNKAGVKFHNMVTVSLGGRGTIAHVINNTGGPSNSSTNVAQWVNYP
;
A
#
# COMPACT_ATOMS: atom_id res chain seq x y z
N MET A 1 38.41 63.98 12.08
CA MET A 1 37.09 64.66 11.97
C MET A 1 35.99 63.71 12.45
N SER A 2 34.75 64.20 12.62
CA SER A 2 33.73 63.61 13.50
C SER A 2 32.76 62.63 12.83
N GLY A 3 31.99 61.88 13.64
CA GLY A 3 30.83 61.04 13.23
C GLY A 3 31.00 59.56 13.64
N VAL A 4 30.65 59.05 14.83
CA VAL A 4 29.40 59.08 15.65
C VAL A 4 28.33 58.08 15.20
N ALA A 5 28.22 56.95 15.92
CA ALA A 5 26.99 56.21 16.24
C ALA A 5 27.26 55.14 17.35
N PRO A 6 26.70 55.25 18.58
CA PRO A 6 27.01 54.33 19.69
C PRO A 6 25.88 53.36 20.10
N LEU A 7 26.26 52.29 20.81
CA LEU A 7 25.39 51.33 21.51
C LEU A 7 24.62 51.95 22.70
N ARG A 8 23.41 51.44 23.03
CA ARG A 8 22.84 51.49 24.40
C ARG A 8 21.62 50.56 24.68
N PRO A 9 21.61 49.81 25.81
CA PRO A 9 20.42 49.33 26.54
C PRO A 9 20.14 50.28 27.76
N PRO A 10 19.41 49.95 28.86
CA PRO A 10 18.27 49.03 29.16
C PRO A 10 17.02 49.90 29.53
N PRO A 11 16.15 49.74 30.59
CA PRO A 11 15.81 48.68 31.56
C PRO A 11 14.27 48.38 31.72
N ARG A 12 13.63 48.67 32.89
CA ARG A 12 12.23 48.30 33.28
C ARG A 12 11.60 49.24 34.36
N ALA A 13 10.25 49.24 34.41
CA ALA A 13 9.33 49.58 35.55
C ALA A 13 9.20 51.08 35.98
N ARG A 14 8.07 51.61 36.52
CA ARG A 14 7.14 51.07 37.55
C ARG A 14 5.86 51.93 37.81
N ASN A 15 4.68 51.29 37.88
CA ASN A 15 3.41 51.58 38.62
C ASN A 15 2.73 52.98 38.74
N ARG A 16 1.40 53.00 38.48
CA ARG A 16 0.24 53.53 39.29
C ARG A 16 -1.04 52.85 38.73
N ARG A 17 -1.91 52.12 39.46
CA ARG A 17 -2.92 52.48 40.52
C ARG A 17 -3.98 53.47 40.02
N PHE A 18 -5.31 53.28 40.12
CA PHE A 18 -6.24 52.28 40.73
C PHE A 18 -7.39 51.96 39.71
N ALA A 19 -8.48 51.20 39.92
CA ALA A 19 -9.19 50.66 41.11
C ALA A 19 -9.88 49.29 40.82
N ALA A 20 -10.65 48.74 41.77
CA ALA A 20 -11.21 47.39 41.72
C ALA A 20 -12.68 47.30 42.18
N ILE A 21 -13.42 46.29 41.70
CA ILE A 21 -14.69 45.78 42.23
C ILE A 21 -14.68 44.23 42.14
N ALA A 22 -15.25 43.54 43.13
CA ALA A 22 -15.50 42.08 43.18
C ALA A 22 -17.02 41.81 43.01
N ALA A 23 -17.58 40.59 42.88
CA ALA A 23 -17.13 39.22 43.13
C ALA A 23 -17.82 38.27 42.10
N ALA A 24 -17.47 36.99 41.89
CA ALA A 24 -17.77 35.80 42.72
C ALA A 24 -19.21 35.78 43.31
N THR A 25 -20.05 34.74 43.17
CA THR A 25 -19.91 33.36 42.66
C THR A 25 -21.21 32.85 42.02
N VAL A 26 -21.15 31.79 41.20
CA VAL A 26 -22.29 30.90 40.89
C VAL A 26 -21.82 29.45 41.02
N ALA A 27 -22.66 28.57 41.59
CA ALA A 27 -22.33 27.17 41.85
C ALA A 27 -22.59 26.25 40.64
N ALA A 28 -21.97 25.07 40.65
CA ALA A 28 -22.15 24.08 39.59
C ALA A 28 -23.52 23.38 39.66
N VAL A 29 -24.13 23.19 38.48
CA VAL A 29 -25.17 22.19 38.25
C VAL A 29 -24.67 21.27 37.14
N ALA A 30 -24.49 19.99 37.44
CA ALA A 30 -24.04 19.00 36.47
C ALA A 30 -25.20 18.55 35.58
N ALA A 31 -25.37 19.20 34.44
CA ALA A 31 -26.25 18.72 33.38
C ALA A 31 -25.43 17.86 32.39
N THR A 32 -25.69 16.56 32.34
CA THR A 32 -25.06 15.65 31.37
C THR A 32 -25.67 15.85 29.98
N THR A 33 -25.21 16.87 29.26
CA THR A 33 -25.44 16.97 27.83
C THR A 33 -24.69 15.85 27.11
N LEU A 34 -25.43 14.94 26.47
CA LEU A 34 -24.83 14.04 25.48
C LEU A 34 -24.21 14.91 24.39
N THR A 35 -22.88 14.88 24.27
CA THR A 35 -22.20 15.31 23.05
C THR A 35 -22.61 14.34 21.95
N VAL A 36 -23.58 14.72 21.12
CA VAL A 36 -23.83 14.05 19.84
C VAL A 36 -22.53 14.12 19.07
N VAL A 37 -21.89 12.96 18.87
CA VAL A 37 -20.72 12.87 18.00
C VAL A 37 -21.26 13.05 16.59
N ASN A 38 -21.06 14.23 16.01
CA ASN A 38 -21.24 14.40 14.57
C ASN A 38 -20.24 13.45 13.89
N SER A 39 -20.75 12.40 13.26
CA SER A 39 -19.98 11.66 12.26
C SER A 39 -19.46 12.63 11.20
N PRO A 40 -18.24 12.44 10.66
CA PRO A 40 -17.80 13.22 9.51
C PRO A 40 -18.78 13.01 8.35
N ASP A 41 -19.17 14.09 7.67
CA ASP A 41 -20.15 14.03 6.57
C ASP A 41 -19.62 13.17 5.41
N ALA A 42 -20.40 12.16 5.02
CA ALA A 42 -20.04 11.19 3.98
C ALA A 42 -19.97 11.77 2.54
N THR A 43 -20.10 13.09 2.39
CA THR A 43 -20.01 13.79 1.10
C THR A 43 -18.60 13.79 0.51
N ALA A 44 -17.56 13.48 1.29
CA ALA A 44 -16.18 13.40 0.81
C ALA A 44 -15.91 12.20 -0.14
N ALA A 45 -16.70 11.12 -0.03
CA ALA A 45 -16.48 9.88 -0.79
C ALA A 45 -17.11 9.87 -2.20
N ILE A 46 -18.03 10.79 -2.49
CA ILE A 46 -18.71 10.88 -3.79
C ILE A 46 -18.22 12.15 -4.49
N SER A 47 -17.62 12.01 -5.68
CA SER A 47 -17.08 13.15 -6.42
C SER A 47 -18.19 14.19 -6.71
N PRO A 48 -18.03 15.47 -6.28
CA PRO A 48 -19.05 16.51 -6.46
C PRO A 48 -19.15 17.00 -7.92
N THR A 49 -18.17 16.68 -8.76
CA THR A 49 -18.08 17.04 -10.18
C THR A 49 -18.26 15.82 -11.10
N GLY A 50 -17.96 14.61 -10.64
CA GLY A 50 -18.07 13.38 -11.42
C GLY A 50 -19.52 12.94 -11.69
N TRP A 51 -19.70 12.20 -12.78
CA TRP A 51 -20.95 11.49 -13.06
C TRP A 51 -20.90 10.10 -12.44
N ASN A 52 -22.00 9.67 -11.81
CA ASN A 52 -22.09 8.40 -11.11
C ASN A 52 -23.32 7.61 -11.56
N THR A 53 -23.13 6.32 -11.78
CA THR A 53 -24.21 5.33 -11.82
C THR A 53 -24.68 5.07 -10.38
N VAL A 54 -25.99 4.93 -10.18
CA VAL A 54 -26.58 4.64 -8.87
C VAL A 54 -27.43 3.38 -9.02
N ALA A 55 -27.11 2.30 -8.31
CA ALA A 55 -27.76 0.99 -8.48
C ALA A 55 -28.31 0.43 -7.16
N ALA A 56 -29.55 -0.04 -7.15
CA ALA A 56 -30.21 -0.55 -5.95
C ALA A 56 -29.62 -1.91 -5.50
N LYS A 57 -29.26 -2.02 -4.21
CA LYS A 57 -28.46 -3.12 -3.65
C LYS A 57 -29.13 -4.51 -3.74
N HIS A 58 -30.45 -4.57 -3.75
CA HIS A 58 -31.22 -5.83 -3.86
C HIS A 58 -31.45 -6.32 -5.29
N SER A 59 -31.52 -5.42 -6.28
CA SER A 59 -31.87 -5.75 -7.67
C SER A 59 -30.70 -5.62 -8.65
N GLY A 60 -29.64 -4.89 -8.27
CA GLY A 60 -28.54 -4.51 -9.16
C GLY A 60 -28.93 -3.49 -10.25
N LYS A 61 -30.15 -2.94 -10.19
CA LYS A 61 -30.71 -2.08 -11.25
C LYS A 61 -30.46 -0.60 -11.00
N CYS A 62 -30.26 0.12 -12.08
CA CYS A 62 -29.83 1.51 -12.08
C CYS A 62 -31.02 2.47 -11.93
N VAL A 63 -30.82 3.53 -11.14
CA VAL A 63 -31.70 4.70 -11.09
C VAL A 63 -31.64 5.39 -12.46
N ASP A 64 -32.81 5.57 -13.08
CA ASP A 64 -32.97 5.79 -14.52
C ASP A 64 -34.04 6.87 -14.77
N ALA A 65 -33.71 7.90 -15.55
CA ALA A 65 -34.68 8.86 -16.06
C ALA A 65 -35.46 8.22 -17.21
N ARG A 66 -36.75 7.90 -16.97
CA ARG A 66 -37.56 7.04 -17.86
C ARG A 66 -37.46 7.47 -19.33
N ALA A 67 -37.06 6.51 -20.18
CA ALA A 67 -36.90 6.68 -21.63
C ALA A 67 -35.94 7.83 -22.03
N ALA A 68 -34.97 8.16 -21.17
CA ALA A 68 -34.03 9.27 -21.32
C ALA A 68 -34.69 10.67 -21.48
N ALA A 69 -35.95 10.82 -21.09
CA ALA A 69 -36.68 12.08 -21.22
C ALA A 69 -36.13 13.17 -20.28
N THR A 70 -36.36 14.42 -20.68
CA THR A 70 -35.75 15.64 -20.08
C THR A 70 -36.82 16.68 -19.71
N ALA A 71 -38.08 16.24 -19.59
CA ALA A 71 -39.20 17.11 -19.23
C ALA A 71 -39.44 17.10 -17.71
N ASN A 72 -39.90 18.22 -17.15
CA ASN A 72 -40.36 18.28 -15.76
C ASN A 72 -41.51 17.27 -15.58
N GLY A 73 -41.43 16.42 -14.56
CA GLY A 73 -42.35 15.30 -14.34
C GLY A 73 -41.94 14.00 -15.05
N THR A 74 -40.76 13.93 -15.67
CA THR A 74 -40.20 12.65 -16.14
C THR A 74 -40.03 11.71 -14.94
N ALA A 75 -40.69 10.55 -14.98
CA ALA A 75 -40.58 9.55 -13.92
C ALA A 75 -39.13 9.08 -13.75
N VAL A 76 -38.63 9.06 -12.51
CA VAL A 76 -37.36 8.38 -12.19
C VAL A 76 -37.68 6.98 -11.68
N GLN A 77 -37.11 5.99 -12.33
CA GLN A 77 -37.41 4.57 -12.16
C GLN A 77 -36.14 3.78 -11.82
N GLN A 78 -36.27 2.49 -11.51
CA GLN A 78 -35.18 1.56 -11.74
C GLN A 78 -35.28 0.95 -13.14
N TYR A 79 -34.14 0.71 -13.77
CA TYR A 79 -34.05 -0.01 -15.03
C TYR A 79 -32.73 -0.81 -15.10
N THR A 80 -32.72 -1.87 -15.90
CA THR A 80 -31.51 -2.65 -16.19
C THR A 80 -30.39 -1.72 -16.66
N CYS A 81 -29.22 -1.84 -16.03
CA CYS A 81 -28.10 -0.92 -16.25
C CYS A 81 -27.62 -0.99 -17.71
N ASN A 82 -27.63 0.15 -18.40
CA ASN A 82 -27.45 0.26 -19.85
C ASN A 82 -26.41 1.33 -20.27
N SER A 83 -25.74 1.96 -19.29
CA SER A 83 -24.71 2.99 -19.48
C SER A 83 -25.14 4.24 -20.27
N SER A 84 -26.44 4.45 -20.52
CA SER A 84 -26.95 5.68 -21.15
C SER A 84 -26.89 6.86 -20.18
N THR A 85 -26.90 8.09 -20.71
CA THR A 85 -26.88 9.33 -19.90
C THR A 85 -28.11 9.52 -19.01
N ALA A 86 -29.16 8.70 -19.19
CA ALA A 86 -30.34 8.66 -18.32
C ALA A 86 -30.09 7.99 -16.96
N GLN A 87 -28.99 7.24 -16.82
CA GLN A 87 -28.64 6.50 -15.60
C GLN A 87 -27.45 7.12 -14.84
N GLN A 88 -27.16 8.40 -15.12
CA GLN A 88 -25.91 9.06 -14.75
C GLN A 88 -26.17 10.36 -13.99
N TRP A 89 -25.63 10.42 -12.78
CA TRP A 89 -26.07 11.35 -11.74
C TRP A 89 -24.87 12.04 -11.08
N GLN A 90 -24.91 13.37 -10.96
CA GLN A 90 -23.85 14.15 -10.29
C GLN A 90 -24.36 14.66 -8.94
N PHE A 91 -23.63 14.35 -7.87
CA PHE A 91 -24.00 14.61 -6.48
C PHE A 91 -23.39 15.93 -6.02
N GLN A 92 -23.95 17.05 -6.48
CA GLN A 92 -23.38 18.37 -6.24
C GLN A 92 -23.81 18.93 -4.86
N PRO A 93 -22.87 19.31 -3.96
CA PRO A 93 -23.20 19.81 -2.63
C PRO A 93 -24.13 21.03 -2.62
N THR A 94 -24.95 21.13 -1.58
CA THR A 94 -25.73 22.33 -1.23
C THR A 94 -25.25 22.92 0.10
N THR A 95 -25.88 22.56 1.22
CA THR A 95 -25.47 22.95 2.59
C THR A 95 -25.76 21.82 3.56
N ASP A 96 -25.13 21.83 4.74
CA ASP A 96 -25.51 20.98 5.89
C ASP A 96 -25.50 19.46 5.61
N GLY A 97 -24.52 19.00 4.81
CA GLY A 97 -24.38 17.59 4.40
C GLY A 97 -25.32 17.16 3.26
N TYR A 98 -26.17 18.05 2.75
CA TYR A 98 -27.06 17.76 1.62
C TYR A 98 -26.39 18.03 0.26
N VAL A 99 -26.88 17.34 -0.76
CA VAL A 99 -26.54 17.51 -2.18
C VAL A 99 -27.81 17.67 -3.01
N ARG A 100 -27.66 18.24 -4.21
CA ARG A 100 -28.60 18.07 -5.31
C ARG A 100 -28.07 16.99 -6.26
N ILE A 101 -28.96 16.16 -6.79
CA ILE A 101 -28.60 15.01 -7.64
C ILE A 101 -29.00 15.35 -9.09
N ASN A 102 -28.06 15.91 -9.85
CA ASN A 102 -28.27 16.39 -11.23
C ASN A 102 -28.30 15.21 -12.22
N ALA A 103 -29.17 15.25 -13.23
CA ALA A 103 -29.26 14.22 -14.28
C ALA A 103 -28.39 14.57 -15.51
N ARG A 104 -27.54 13.65 -16.02
CA ARG A 104 -26.62 13.95 -17.15
C ARG A 104 -27.35 14.23 -18.46
N ASN A 105 -28.50 13.59 -18.71
CA ASN A 105 -29.34 13.87 -19.87
C ASN A 105 -30.12 15.19 -19.77
N ALA A 106 -30.29 15.75 -18.56
CA ALA A 106 -31.13 16.93 -18.31
C ALA A 106 -30.44 17.90 -17.34
N ALA A 107 -29.44 18.65 -17.82
CA ALA A 107 -28.51 19.45 -17.01
C ALA A 107 -29.14 20.58 -16.13
N SER A 108 -30.43 20.88 -16.29
CA SER A 108 -31.19 21.82 -15.44
C SER A 108 -32.08 21.13 -14.39
N GLN A 109 -32.15 19.80 -14.40
CA GLN A 109 -33.06 18.98 -13.60
C GLN A 109 -32.34 18.09 -12.60
N VAL A 110 -33.05 17.78 -11.52
CA VAL A 110 -32.58 16.96 -10.41
C VAL A 110 -33.62 15.93 -9.97
N LEU A 111 -33.18 14.99 -9.13
CA LEU A 111 -34.02 14.06 -8.38
C LEU A 111 -34.96 14.83 -7.41
N ASP A 112 -36.26 14.82 -7.70
CA ASP A 112 -37.30 15.61 -7.03
C ASP A 112 -38.42 14.70 -6.48
N VAL A 113 -38.86 14.94 -5.24
CA VAL A 113 -40.08 14.31 -4.70
C VAL A 113 -41.31 15.07 -5.18
N THR A 114 -42.18 14.40 -5.93
CA THR A 114 -43.37 14.99 -6.57
C THR A 114 -44.26 15.71 -5.56
N ASN A 115 -44.76 16.88 -5.97
CA ASN A 115 -45.66 17.76 -5.19
C ASN A 115 -45.13 18.20 -3.82
N VAL A 116 -43.80 18.19 -3.61
CA VAL A 116 -43.16 18.59 -2.34
C VAL A 116 -43.70 17.74 -1.16
N SER A 117 -44.04 16.47 -1.42
CA SER A 117 -44.76 15.63 -0.45
C SER A 117 -43.88 15.10 0.68
N THR A 118 -44.47 14.90 1.86
CA THR A 118 -43.89 14.16 3.00
C THR A 118 -44.53 12.78 3.22
N ALA A 119 -45.53 12.42 2.41
CA ALA A 119 -46.20 11.13 2.48
C ALA A 119 -45.26 9.97 2.08
N ASP A 120 -45.50 8.79 2.64
CA ASP A 120 -44.94 7.55 2.09
C ASP A 120 -45.54 7.26 0.72
N SER A 121 -44.77 6.59 -0.13
CA SER A 121 -45.14 6.31 -1.53
C SER A 121 -45.39 7.55 -2.41
N ALA A 122 -44.92 8.73 -1.98
CA ALA A 122 -44.78 9.86 -2.89
C ALA A 122 -43.70 9.56 -3.93
N LEU A 123 -44.04 9.71 -5.21
CA LEU A 123 -43.18 9.32 -6.33
C LEU A 123 -42.00 10.27 -6.54
N ILE A 124 -40.97 9.75 -7.20
CA ILE A 124 -39.78 10.50 -7.61
C ILE A 124 -39.83 10.82 -9.10
N GLN A 125 -39.40 12.02 -9.44
CA GLN A 125 -39.40 12.59 -10.78
C GLN A 125 -38.12 13.40 -11.06
N LEU A 126 -37.90 13.77 -12.31
CA LEU A 126 -37.05 14.90 -12.66
C LEU A 126 -37.84 16.19 -12.57
N TRP A 127 -37.27 17.21 -11.93
CA TRP A 127 -37.80 18.57 -11.96
C TRP A 127 -36.67 19.59 -12.02
N ALA A 128 -36.93 20.75 -12.61
CA ALA A 128 -35.97 21.85 -12.70
C ALA A 128 -35.52 22.28 -11.29
N TYR A 129 -34.22 22.51 -11.10
CA TYR A 129 -33.67 22.86 -9.78
C TYR A 129 -34.14 24.25 -9.31
N GLY A 130 -35.08 24.26 -8.37
CA GLY A 130 -35.61 25.45 -7.71
C GLY A 130 -35.06 25.69 -6.30
N ASN A 131 -34.01 24.95 -5.91
CA ASN A 131 -33.44 24.96 -4.55
C ASN A 131 -34.41 24.53 -3.44
N GLY A 132 -35.48 23.80 -3.78
CA GLY A 132 -36.45 23.28 -2.83
C GLY A 132 -35.88 22.18 -1.93
N ASN A 133 -36.40 22.03 -0.71
CA ASN A 133 -35.94 20.95 0.19
C ASN A 133 -36.35 19.56 -0.32
N ASN A 134 -37.40 19.43 -1.13
CA ASN A 134 -37.80 18.17 -1.76
C ASN A 134 -36.84 17.72 -2.88
N GLN A 135 -35.91 18.60 -3.28
CA GLN A 135 -34.89 18.40 -4.31
C GLN A 135 -33.48 18.16 -3.74
N GLN A 136 -33.35 18.15 -2.42
CA GLN A 136 -32.08 18.00 -1.70
C GLN A 136 -32.06 16.69 -0.94
N TRP A 137 -30.94 15.98 -1.03
CA TRP A 137 -30.77 14.64 -0.50
C TRP A 137 -29.46 14.56 0.29
N ARG A 138 -29.46 13.92 1.46
CA ARG A 138 -28.24 13.61 2.20
C ARG A 138 -27.86 12.15 1.90
N PRO A 139 -26.73 11.88 1.24
CA PRO A 139 -26.18 10.54 1.20
C PRO A 139 -25.68 10.16 2.60
N VAL A 140 -26.09 9.00 3.08
CA VAL A 140 -25.65 8.44 4.36
C VAL A 140 -25.05 7.06 4.10
N GLU A 141 -23.78 6.90 4.41
CA GLU A 141 -23.01 5.69 4.13
C GLU A 141 -23.40 4.53 5.07
N GLU A 142 -23.38 3.33 4.52
CA GLU A 142 -23.59 2.05 5.21
C GLU A 142 -22.25 1.33 5.39
N ALA A 143 -22.16 0.45 6.40
CA ALA A 143 -20.93 -0.23 6.79
C ALA A 143 -20.30 -1.17 5.73
N ASP A 144 -20.92 -1.35 4.56
CA ASP A 144 -20.37 -2.07 3.41
C ASP A 144 -20.01 -1.16 2.22
N GLY A 145 -20.07 0.17 2.36
CA GLY A 145 -19.85 1.15 1.28
C GLY A 145 -21.03 1.30 0.32
N ALA A 146 -22.24 0.99 0.78
CA ALA A 146 -23.49 1.42 0.13
C ALA A 146 -23.99 2.74 0.74
N TYR A 147 -25.02 3.34 0.17
CA TYR A 147 -25.63 4.57 0.67
C TYR A 147 -27.15 4.47 0.68
N HIS A 148 -27.78 5.03 1.70
CA HIS A 148 -29.18 5.43 1.63
C HIS A 148 -29.27 6.95 1.43
N LEU A 149 -30.27 7.40 0.66
CA LEU A 149 -30.43 8.81 0.28
C LEU A 149 -31.62 9.41 1.00
N VAL A 150 -31.39 10.30 1.96
CA VAL A 150 -32.43 10.88 2.84
C VAL A 150 -32.87 12.26 2.33
N ASN A 151 -34.14 12.44 2.00
CA ASN A 151 -34.67 13.70 1.49
C ASN A 151 -34.73 14.80 2.58
N ARG A 152 -34.30 16.01 2.25
CA ARG A 152 -34.22 17.16 3.18
C ARG A 152 -35.59 17.66 3.66
N HIS A 153 -36.66 17.47 2.88
CA HIS A 153 -37.99 17.94 3.27
C HIS A 153 -38.73 16.96 4.18
N SER A 154 -38.68 15.67 3.87
CA SER A 154 -39.49 14.64 4.53
C SER A 154 -38.74 13.83 5.58
N GLY A 155 -37.40 13.83 5.55
CA GLY A 155 -36.58 12.91 6.35
C GLY A 155 -36.68 11.44 5.91
N LYS A 156 -37.24 11.18 4.71
CA LYS A 156 -37.51 9.84 4.19
C LYS A 156 -36.47 9.40 3.15
N CYS A 157 -36.33 8.09 3.01
CA CYS A 157 -35.32 7.47 2.15
C CYS A 157 -35.86 7.32 0.72
N LEU A 158 -34.98 7.45 -0.28
CA LEU A 158 -35.23 6.94 -1.63
C LEU A 158 -35.49 5.43 -1.54
N ASP A 159 -36.51 4.94 -2.22
CA ASP A 159 -37.04 3.58 -2.02
C ASP A 159 -37.51 2.98 -3.36
N VAL A 160 -37.15 1.71 -3.60
CA VAL A 160 -37.72 0.89 -4.68
C VAL A 160 -38.98 0.19 -4.15
N PRO A 161 -40.19 0.51 -4.67
CA PRO A 161 -41.44 -0.04 -4.17
C PRO A 161 -41.42 -1.56 -4.00
N SER A 162 -41.67 -2.00 -2.76
CA SER A 162 -41.72 -3.42 -2.35
C SER A 162 -40.46 -4.24 -2.68
N ALA A 163 -39.28 -3.62 -2.78
CA ALA A 163 -38.03 -4.26 -3.20
C ALA A 163 -38.13 -5.01 -4.54
N SER A 164 -38.94 -4.49 -5.46
CA SER A 164 -39.18 -5.12 -6.77
C SER A 164 -37.88 -5.26 -7.58
N SER A 165 -37.75 -6.35 -8.34
CA SER A 165 -36.66 -6.53 -9.33
C SER A 165 -37.09 -6.21 -10.78
N ALA A 166 -38.34 -5.80 -10.98
CA ALA A 166 -38.88 -5.50 -12.31
C ALA A 166 -38.33 -4.18 -12.88
N ASP A 167 -38.15 -4.14 -14.21
CA ASP A 167 -37.81 -2.90 -14.91
C ASP A 167 -38.98 -1.91 -14.93
N SER A 168 -38.63 -0.63 -15.10
CA SER A 168 -39.56 0.49 -15.24
C SER A 168 -40.42 0.81 -14.02
N VAL A 169 -40.15 0.19 -12.87
CA VAL A 169 -40.77 0.54 -11.57
C VAL A 169 -40.31 1.94 -11.17
N GLN A 170 -41.25 2.88 -11.08
CA GLN A 170 -40.97 4.25 -10.63
C GLN A 170 -40.57 4.24 -9.15
N LEU A 171 -39.54 5.00 -8.80
CA LEU A 171 -39.08 5.11 -7.42
C LEU A 171 -40.03 5.96 -6.59
N GLN A 172 -40.00 5.74 -5.28
CA GLN A 172 -40.75 6.51 -4.29
C GLN A 172 -39.81 7.05 -3.20
N GLN A 173 -40.31 7.93 -2.34
CA GLN A 173 -39.78 8.04 -0.98
C GLN A 173 -40.57 7.13 -0.04
N TYR A 174 -39.90 6.57 0.95
CA TYR A 174 -40.55 5.84 2.04
C TYR A 174 -39.82 6.05 3.36
N THR A 175 -40.53 5.93 4.47
CA THR A 175 -39.97 5.97 5.83
C THR A 175 -38.76 5.07 5.92
N CYS A 176 -37.62 5.62 6.37
CA CYS A 176 -36.35 4.91 6.40
C CYS A 176 -36.45 3.66 7.28
N ASN A 177 -36.29 2.48 6.69
CA ASN A 177 -36.57 1.18 7.30
C ASN A 177 -35.36 0.22 7.31
N GLY A 178 -34.22 0.63 6.76
CA GLY A 178 -32.98 -0.14 6.73
C GLY A 178 -33.01 -1.37 5.81
N SER A 179 -34.04 -1.53 4.99
CA SER A 179 -34.12 -2.62 4.00
C SER A 179 -33.28 -2.32 2.76
N ALA A 180 -32.86 -3.37 2.05
CA ALA A 180 -32.10 -3.24 0.81
C ALA A 180 -32.89 -2.57 -0.34
N ALA A 181 -34.18 -2.26 -0.18
CA ALA A 181 -34.98 -1.42 -1.09
C ALA A 181 -34.55 0.05 -1.08
N GLN A 182 -33.88 0.50 0.00
CA GLN A 182 -33.50 1.89 0.26
C GLN A 182 -31.98 2.11 0.18
N SER A 183 -31.24 1.06 -0.15
CA SER A 183 -29.78 1.01 -0.17
C SER A 183 -29.26 0.94 -1.61
N PHE A 184 -28.28 1.77 -1.93
CA PHE A 184 -27.77 1.98 -3.28
C PHE A 184 -26.24 1.95 -3.32
N ARG A 185 -25.68 1.34 -4.36
CA ARG A 185 -24.27 1.49 -4.73
C ARG A 185 -24.13 2.67 -5.67
N ILE A 186 -23.24 3.59 -5.33
CA ILE A 186 -22.88 4.75 -6.15
C ILE A 186 -21.50 4.47 -6.74
N SER A 187 -21.32 4.69 -8.05
CA SER A 187 -20.07 4.32 -8.74
C SER A 187 -19.80 5.25 -9.93
N PRO A 188 -18.59 5.80 -10.11
CA PRO A 188 -18.30 6.71 -11.21
C PRO A 188 -18.55 6.08 -12.59
N VAL A 189 -19.26 6.81 -13.46
CA VAL A 189 -19.61 6.39 -14.83
C VAL A 189 -18.36 6.11 -15.64
N ASP A 190 -17.48 7.11 -15.68
CA ASP A 190 -16.22 7.03 -16.41
C ASP A 190 -15.22 6.11 -15.67
N GLY A 191 -15.62 5.52 -14.54
CA GLY A 191 -14.82 4.63 -13.68
C GLY A 191 -14.83 3.16 -14.09
N THR A 192 -15.67 2.75 -15.04
CA THR A 192 -15.50 1.47 -15.73
C THR A 192 -14.20 1.48 -16.55
N PRO A 193 -13.35 0.45 -16.51
CA PRO A 193 -12.23 0.33 -17.44
C PRO A 193 -12.70 0.45 -18.91
N PRO A 194 -11.82 0.87 -19.84
CA PRO A 194 -12.01 0.58 -21.26
C PRO A 194 -12.38 -0.89 -21.44
N THR A 195 -13.33 -1.19 -22.34
CA THR A 195 -13.75 -2.57 -22.62
C THR A 195 -12.51 -3.41 -22.95
N ASN A 196 -12.19 -4.38 -22.09
CA ASN A 196 -10.94 -5.14 -22.19
C ASN A 196 -10.78 -5.73 -23.60
N PRO A 197 -9.58 -5.70 -24.20
CA PRO A 197 -9.37 -6.15 -25.57
C PRO A 197 -9.85 -7.60 -25.79
N PRO A 198 -10.33 -7.98 -26.98
CA PRO A 198 -10.72 -9.36 -27.27
C PRO A 198 -9.66 -10.39 -26.87
N GLY A 199 -10.10 -11.53 -26.35
CA GLY A 199 -9.22 -12.60 -25.83
C GLY A 199 -8.62 -12.36 -24.44
N THR A 200 -8.84 -11.18 -23.83
CA THR A 200 -8.41 -10.90 -22.45
C THR A 200 -9.25 -11.72 -21.45
N PRO A 201 -8.64 -12.49 -20.52
CA PRO A 201 -9.37 -13.15 -19.45
C PRO A 201 -10.12 -12.14 -18.57
N ASP A 202 -11.21 -12.57 -17.93
CA ASP A 202 -11.89 -11.74 -16.93
C ASP A 202 -11.04 -11.67 -15.65
N LEU A 203 -10.18 -10.65 -15.59
CA LEU A 203 -9.36 -10.24 -14.45
C LEU A 203 -10.10 -9.29 -13.49
N GLY A 204 -11.41 -9.11 -13.63
CA GLY A 204 -12.23 -8.25 -12.76
C GLY A 204 -12.17 -6.75 -13.08
N PRO A 205 -13.04 -5.93 -12.46
CA PRO A 205 -13.25 -4.52 -12.82
C PRO A 205 -12.10 -3.60 -12.40
N ASN A 206 -11.22 -4.06 -11.50
CA ASN A 206 -10.10 -3.29 -10.96
C ASN A 206 -8.81 -3.42 -11.81
N VAL A 207 -8.88 -4.18 -12.91
CA VAL A 207 -7.80 -4.32 -13.89
C VAL A 207 -8.18 -3.57 -15.15
N SER A 208 -7.31 -2.67 -15.61
CA SER A 208 -7.44 -2.01 -16.91
C SER A 208 -6.38 -2.59 -17.85
N VAL A 209 -6.79 -3.27 -18.91
CA VAL A 209 -5.86 -3.82 -19.92
C VAL A 209 -5.86 -2.92 -21.15
N PHE A 210 -4.72 -2.29 -21.41
CA PHE A 210 -4.51 -1.42 -22.56
C PHE A 210 -3.88 -2.17 -23.73
N ASP A 211 -4.33 -1.87 -24.94
CA ASP A 211 -3.84 -2.43 -26.21
C ASP A 211 -3.35 -1.29 -27.11
N PRO A 212 -2.31 -1.46 -27.95
CA PRO A 212 -1.78 -0.37 -28.79
C PRO A 212 -2.78 0.19 -29.81
N SER A 213 -3.90 -0.50 -30.08
CA SER A 213 -5.00 0.01 -30.90
C SER A 213 -5.91 1.01 -30.17
N MET A 214 -5.83 1.12 -28.84
CA MET A 214 -6.64 2.08 -28.07
C MET A 214 -6.12 3.52 -28.25
N PRO A 215 -7.01 4.53 -28.37
CA PRO A 215 -6.60 5.93 -28.41
C PRO A 215 -5.79 6.32 -27.17
N ALA A 216 -4.61 6.92 -27.37
CA ALA A 216 -3.73 7.33 -26.27
C ALA A 216 -4.43 8.26 -25.26
N SER A 217 -5.38 9.10 -25.70
CA SER A 217 -6.21 9.93 -24.82
C SER A 217 -7.13 9.11 -23.91
N GLN A 218 -7.72 8.01 -24.40
CA GLN A 218 -8.57 7.12 -23.59
C GLN A 218 -7.74 6.38 -22.53
N ILE A 219 -6.52 5.95 -22.90
CA ILE A 219 -5.57 5.36 -21.95
C ILE A 219 -5.19 6.41 -20.90
N GLN A 220 -4.73 7.60 -21.32
CA GLN A 220 -4.31 8.67 -20.44
C GLN A 220 -5.41 9.06 -19.44
N SER A 221 -6.64 9.30 -19.89
CA SER A 221 -7.75 9.64 -18.98
C SER A 221 -8.06 8.55 -17.95
N ARG A 222 -7.77 7.27 -18.22
CA ARG A 222 -7.88 6.19 -17.22
C ARG A 222 -6.69 6.16 -16.26
N LEU A 223 -5.48 6.48 -16.72
CA LEU A 223 -4.32 6.68 -15.85
C LEU A 223 -4.55 7.87 -14.90
N ASP A 224 -4.94 9.02 -15.43
CA ASP A 224 -5.21 10.26 -14.70
C ASP A 224 -6.31 10.05 -13.65
N GLN A 225 -7.38 9.33 -14.00
CA GLN A 225 -8.48 9.03 -13.08
C GLN A 225 -8.03 8.12 -11.93
N VAL A 226 -7.30 7.04 -12.22
CA VAL A 226 -6.82 6.13 -11.18
C VAL A 226 -5.81 6.84 -10.29
N PHE A 227 -4.95 7.70 -10.86
CA PHE A 227 -4.07 8.55 -10.08
C PHE A 227 -4.84 9.52 -9.17
N ALA A 228 -5.77 10.31 -9.71
CA ALA A 228 -6.55 11.28 -8.94
C ALA A 228 -7.45 10.64 -7.86
N GLN A 229 -7.79 9.36 -7.99
CA GLN A 229 -8.45 8.59 -6.93
C GLN A 229 -7.47 8.04 -5.88
N GLN A 230 -6.22 7.79 -6.25
CA GLN A 230 -5.25 7.05 -5.44
C GLN A 230 -4.07 7.88 -4.91
N GLU A 231 -3.91 9.14 -5.31
CA GLU A 231 -2.81 10.02 -4.92
C GLU A 231 -2.72 10.18 -3.39
N GLU A 232 -3.82 10.60 -2.75
CA GLU A 232 -3.92 10.76 -1.29
C GLU A 232 -4.51 9.52 -0.57
N ASN A 233 -4.91 8.48 -1.31
CA ASN A 233 -5.69 7.34 -0.78
C ASN A 233 -4.84 6.30 -0.04
N GLN A 234 -4.13 6.73 1.01
CA GLN A 234 -3.21 5.90 1.80
C GLN A 234 -3.92 4.70 2.47
N TYR A 235 -5.23 4.75 2.74
CA TYR A 235 -5.91 3.74 3.57
C TYR A 235 -7.16 3.07 2.97
N GLY A 236 -7.69 3.55 1.84
CA GLY A 236 -8.92 3.02 1.24
C GLY A 236 -8.84 1.56 0.77
N GLU A 237 -9.99 0.98 0.47
CA GLU A 237 -10.10 -0.41 -0.01
C GLU A 237 -9.76 -0.58 -1.50
N GLN A 238 -9.68 0.53 -2.25
CA GLN A 238 -9.44 0.52 -3.69
C GLN A 238 -8.03 0.02 -4.02
N ARG A 239 -7.94 -0.78 -5.09
CA ARG A 239 -6.73 -1.48 -5.56
C ARG A 239 -6.79 -1.48 -7.09
N TYR A 240 -5.68 -1.22 -7.79
CA TYR A 240 -5.67 -1.14 -9.25
C TYR A 240 -4.46 -1.78 -9.90
N ALA A 241 -4.68 -2.46 -11.02
CA ALA A 241 -3.64 -2.88 -11.95
C ALA A 241 -3.85 -2.28 -13.34
N LEU A 242 -2.83 -1.60 -13.84
CA LEU A 242 -2.80 -0.86 -15.10
C LEU A 242 -1.83 -1.60 -16.03
N LEU A 243 -2.38 -2.46 -16.88
CA LEU A 243 -1.65 -3.50 -17.60
C LEU A 243 -1.56 -3.18 -19.09
N PHE A 244 -0.35 -3.15 -19.63
CA PHE A 244 -0.09 -2.78 -21.03
C PHE A 244 0.32 -4.02 -21.85
N LYS A 245 -0.40 -4.32 -22.92
CA LYS A 245 -0.03 -5.38 -23.88
C LYS A 245 1.28 -5.02 -24.64
N PRO A 246 1.97 -6.00 -25.25
CA PRO A 246 3.11 -5.74 -26.13
C PRO A 246 2.81 -4.70 -27.22
N GLY A 247 3.71 -3.73 -27.39
CA GLY A 247 3.56 -2.61 -28.33
C GLY A 247 4.22 -1.32 -27.85
N SER A 248 3.66 -0.17 -28.25
CA SER A 248 4.14 1.15 -27.86
C SER A 248 3.01 2.16 -27.64
N TYR A 249 3.16 3.03 -26.66
CA TYR A 249 2.12 3.91 -26.13
C TYR A 249 2.69 5.31 -25.85
N ASN A 250 1.93 6.36 -26.18
CA ASN A 250 2.34 7.76 -25.96
C ASN A 250 1.53 8.35 -24.79
N VAL A 251 1.84 7.90 -23.56
CA VAL A 251 1.11 8.21 -22.31
C VAL A 251 2.07 8.27 -21.13
N SER A 252 1.71 8.97 -20.05
CA SER A 252 2.43 8.96 -18.78
C SER A 252 1.53 8.45 -17.65
N ALA A 253 2.07 7.62 -16.76
CA ALA A 253 1.38 7.14 -15.56
C ALA A 253 2.05 7.72 -14.31
N ASN A 254 1.35 8.59 -13.57
CA ASN A 254 1.69 8.86 -12.18
C ASN A 254 1.06 7.77 -11.31
N VAL A 255 1.80 7.24 -10.33
CA VAL A 255 1.42 6.03 -9.60
C VAL A 255 1.08 6.35 -8.15
N GLY A 256 -0.22 6.44 -7.86
CA GLY A 256 -0.76 6.63 -6.51
C GLY A 256 -0.68 5.36 -5.64
N PHE A 257 -1.28 5.41 -4.46
CA PHE A 257 -1.39 4.28 -3.55
C PHE A 257 -2.09 3.08 -4.18
N PHE A 258 -1.69 1.89 -3.75
CA PHE A 258 -2.22 0.58 -4.16
C PHE A 258 -2.39 0.37 -5.67
N THR A 259 -1.51 0.98 -6.45
CA THR A 259 -1.53 0.94 -7.91
C THR A 259 -0.29 0.22 -8.43
N GLN A 260 -0.50 -0.78 -9.28
CA GLN A 260 0.56 -1.44 -10.05
C GLN A 260 0.44 -1.06 -11.52
N VAL A 261 1.52 -0.56 -12.11
CA VAL A 261 1.65 -0.35 -13.55
C VAL A 261 2.58 -1.42 -14.11
N ALA A 262 2.12 -2.22 -15.08
CA ALA A 262 2.93 -3.34 -15.56
C ALA A 262 2.79 -3.65 -17.06
N GLY A 263 3.91 -4.07 -17.66
CA GLY A 263 3.99 -4.54 -19.04
C GLY A 263 3.77 -6.04 -19.14
N LEU A 264 2.76 -6.45 -19.91
CA LEU A 264 2.42 -7.85 -20.22
C LEU A 264 3.37 -8.46 -21.27
N GLY A 265 4.63 -8.04 -21.30
CA GLY A 265 5.66 -8.56 -22.21
C GLY A 265 6.59 -9.57 -21.51
N LEU A 266 7.04 -10.59 -22.25
CA LEU A 266 8.04 -11.55 -21.74
C LEU A 266 9.39 -10.87 -21.46
N THR A 267 9.68 -9.74 -22.08
CA THR A 267 10.79 -8.83 -21.73
C THR A 267 10.31 -7.36 -21.75
N PRO A 268 10.99 -6.44 -21.04
CA PRO A 268 10.54 -5.04 -20.93
C PRO A 268 10.47 -4.32 -22.29
N GLY A 269 11.44 -4.58 -23.18
CA GLY A 269 11.47 -4.06 -24.54
C GLY A 269 10.27 -4.44 -25.41
N SER A 270 9.42 -5.36 -24.96
CA SER A 270 8.15 -5.70 -25.61
C SER A 270 7.06 -4.63 -25.38
N VAL A 271 7.16 -3.78 -24.35
CA VAL A 271 6.15 -2.77 -23.97
C VAL A 271 6.84 -1.41 -23.79
N ASN A 272 6.61 -0.48 -24.72
CA ASN A 272 7.35 0.79 -24.79
C ASN A 272 6.45 1.99 -24.48
N ILE A 273 6.66 2.62 -23.32
CA ILE A 273 6.00 3.87 -22.90
C ILE A 273 6.87 5.05 -23.36
N ASN A 274 6.34 5.87 -24.28
CA ASN A 274 6.95 7.13 -24.73
C ASN A 274 6.30 8.25 -23.91
N GLY A 275 6.86 8.50 -22.74
CA GLY A 275 6.18 9.04 -21.58
C GLY A 275 6.86 8.55 -20.30
N ALA A 276 6.26 8.83 -19.14
CA ALA A 276 6.83 8.53 -17.83
C ALA A 276 6.03 7.45 -17.06
N VAL A 277 6.66 6.78 -16.09
CA VAL A 277 5.98 5.89 -15.13
C VAL A 277 6.50 6.23 -13.74
N HIS A 278 5.99 7.34 -13.19
CA HIS A 278 6.60 8.03 -12.06
C HIS A 278 5.79 7.97 -10.76
N VAL A 279 6.46 8.35 -9.67
CA VAL A 279 5.83 8.71 -8.39
C VAL A 279 6.36 10.07 -7.96
N GLU A 280 5.43 10.97 -7.69
CA GLU A 280 5.66 12.32 -7.15
C GLU A 280 5.31 12.40 -5.66
N ALA A 281 5.75 13.44 -4.96
CA ALA A 281 5.45 13.67 -3.55
C ALA A 281 4.71 14.99 -3.26
N ASP A 282 4.25 15.69 -4.29
CA ASP A 282 3.51 16.97 -4.20
C ASP A 282 2.29 16.92 -3.26
N TRP A 283 1.60 15.78 -3.18
CA TRP A 283 0.43 15.59 -2.30
C TRP A 283 0.73 15.78 -0.80
N PHE A 284 1.98 15.56 -0.37
CA PHE A 284 2.38 15.71 1.02
C PHE A 284 3.49 16.78 1.16
N PRO A 285 3.12 18.06 1.32
CA PRO A 285 4.08 19.16 1.23
C PRO A 285 5.08 19.21 2.39
N PRO A 286 6.34 19.63 2.15
CA PRO A 286 6.93 20.03 0.87
C PRO A 286 7.63 18.84 0.21
N GLN A 287 6.97 18.18 -0.75
CA GLN A 287 7.50 17.05 -1.52
C GLN A 287 8.01 15.89 -0.63
N ASN A 288 7.30 15.61 0.46
CA ASN A 288 7.66 14.60 1.45
C ASN A 288 7.21 13.19 1.02
N ALA A 289 8.13 12.44 0.43
CA ALA A 289 7.91 11.06 0.00
C ALA A 289 7.88 10.02 1.13
N THR A 290 8.05 10.38 2.42
CA THR A 290 8.10 9.37 3.52
C THR A 290 6.87 8.49 3.61
N HIS A 291 5.72 8.91 3.07
CA HIS A 291 4.48 8.12 3.06
C HIS A 291 4.17 7.46 1.71
N ASN A 292 5.04 7.57 0.69
CA ASN A 292 4.78 7.01 -0.65
C ASN A 292 4.97 5.48 -0.71
N PHE A 293 4.01 4.77 -0.11
CA PHE A 293 3.97 3.32 0.05
C PHE A 293 3.13 2.58 -1.02
N TRP A 294 3.18 1.25 -0.95
CA TRP A 294 2.22 0.29 -1.53
C TRP A 294 1.93 0.51 -3.01
N ARG A 295 2.96 0.48 -3.86
CA ARG A 295 2.81 0.64 -5.32
C ARG A 295 3.87 -0.16 -6.09
N GLY A 296 3.78 -0.19 -7.41
CA GLY A 296 4.83 -0.84 -8.21
C GLY A 296 4.82 -0.55 -9.70
N ALA A 297 6.01 -0.56 -10.29
CA ALA A 297 6.23 -0.52 -11.73
C ALA A 297 6.98 -1.79 -12.16
N GLU A 298 6.46 -2.52 -13.15
CA GLU A 298 7.04 -3.81 -13.56
C GLU A 298 7.04 -4.07 -15.08
N GLY A 299 8.20 -4.43 -15.65
CA GLY A 299 8.24 -5.06 -16.98
C GLY A 299 8.03 -4.11 -18.17
N LEU A 300 8.41 -2.84 -18.04
CA LEU A 300 8.20 -1.79 -19.04
C LEU A 300 9.52 -1.21 -19.52
N THR A 301 9.60 -0.89 -20.81
CA THR A 301 10.56 0.09 -21.33
C THR A 301 9.92 1.47 -21.28
N VAL A 302 10.57 2.44 -20.64
CA VAL A 302 10.05 3.80 -20.43
C VAL A 302 11.02 4.82 -21.04
N THR A 303 10.50 5.81 -21.77
CA THR A 303 11.27 6.84 -22.47
C THR A 303 10.74 8.22 -22.06
N PRO A 304 11.21 8.79 -20.93
CA PRO A 304 10.62 9.98 -20.34
C PRO A 304 10.83 11.24 -21.20
N PRO A 305 9.81 12.10 -21.36
CA PRO A 305 9.97 13.41 -21.99
C PRO A 305 11.04 14.23 -21.26
N GLY A 306 12.02 14.75 -22.00
CA GLY A 306 13.16 15.46 -21.41
C GLY A 306 14.25 14.58 -20.79
N GLY A 307 14.10 13.25 -20.78
CA GLY A 307 15.17 12.32 -20.38
C GLY A 307 15.37 12.14 -18.86
N LEU A 308 14.39 12.52 -18.03
CA LEU A 308 14.37 12.27 -16.59
C LEU A 308 13.01 11.70 -16.19
N ASP A 309 13.01 10.56 -15.51
CA ASP A 309 11.85 9.97 -14.83
C ASP A 309 12.06 10.01 -13.31
N ARG A 310 11.02 9.75 -12.51
CA ARG A 310 11.08 9.89 -11.05
C ARG A 310 10.34 8.78 -10.31
N TRP A 311 10.94 8.23 -9.28
CA TRP A 311 10.33 7.22 -8.41
C TRP A 311 10.53 7.64 -6.94
N ALA A 312 9.89 8.74 -6.55
CA ALA A 312 10.01 9.35 -5.22
C ALA A 312 9.18 8.56 -4.19
N VAL A 313 9.70 7.41 -3.75
CA VAL A 313 8.96 6.43 -2.94
C VAL A 313 9.57 6.16 -1.57
N SER A 314 8.78 5.53 -0.70
CA SER A 314 9.26 4.89 0.52
C SER A 314 9.05 3.36 0.47
N GLN A 315 8.86 2.68 1.61
CA GLN A 315 8.77 1.22 1.71
C GLN A 315 7.60 0.61 0.87
N ALA A 316 7.73 -0.67 0.48
CA ALA A 316 6.75 -1.42 -0.31
C ALA A 316 6.36 -0.82 -1.68
N SER A 317 7.32 -0.16 -2.34
CA SER A 317 7.14 0.53 -3.62
C SER A 317 8.11 0.01 -4.69
N ALA A 318 7.80 -1.16 -5.25
CA ALA A 318 8.74 -1.96 -6.04
C ALA A 318 8.97 -1.44 -7.47
N TYR A 319 10.23 -1.29 -7.87
CA TYR A 319 10.64 -0.99 -9.26
C TYR A 319 11.38 -2.19 -9.85
N ARG A 320 10.68 -3.03 -10.63
CA ARG A 320 11.19 -4.36 -11.07
C ARG A 320 11.21 -4.51 -12.57
N ARG A 321 12.26 -5.13 -13.11
CA ARG A 321 12.30 -5.55 -14.53
C ARG A 321 12.01 -4.37 -15.48
N MET A 322 12.55 -3.19 -15.17
CA MET A 322 12.32 -1.96 -15.95
C MET A 322 13.49 -1.68 -16.89
N HIS A 323 13.21 -1.02 -18.03
CA HIS A 323 14.23 -0.42 -18.88
C HIS A 323 13.95 1.07 -19.07
N LEU A 324 14.62 1.91 -18.30
CA LEU A 324 14.47 3.35 -18.39
C LEU A 324 15.51 3.96 -19.34
N LYS A 325 15.03 4.49 -20.47
CA LYS A 325 15.82 5.19 -21.50
C LYS A 325 16.05 6.65 -21.11
N GLY A 326 16.65 6.86 -19.95
CA GLY A 326 16.84 8.18 -19.35
C GLY A 326 17.50 8.13 -17.97
N ASN A 327 17.46 9.26 -17.27
CA ASN A 327 17.88 9.38 -15.88
C ASN A 327 16.72 9.07 -14.93
N LEU A 328 17.02 8.69 -13.68
CA LEU A 328 16.03 8.44 -12.62
C LEU A 328 16.33 9.28 -11.37
N ALA A 329 15.36 10.07 -10.92
CA ALA A 329 15.34 10.62 -9.57
C ALA A 329 14.64 9.64 -8.61
N LEU A 330 15.23 9.35 -7.45
CA LEU A 330 14.58 8.53 -6.41
C LEU A 330 13.91 9.39 -5.32
N ASP A 331 13.92 10.71 -5.46
CA ASP A 331 13.30 11.67 -4.56
C ASP A 331 12.67 12.85 -5.32
N ASP A 332 11.93 13.66 -4.57
CA ASP A 332 11.27 14.90 -5.00
C ASP A 332 11.80 16.14 -4.23
N GLY A 333 12.94 15.99 -3.54
CA GLY A 333 13.61 17.08 -2.82
C GLY A 333 13.20 17.24 -1.34
N GLY A 334 12.01 16.78 -0.94
CA GLY A 334 11.66 16.56 0.47
C GLY A 334 12.30 15.29 1.06
N TRP A 335 11.82 14.81 2.20
CA TRP A 335 12.32 13.55 2.80
C TRP A 335 11.81 12.32 2.05
N ALA A 336 12.58 11.21 2.06
CA ALA A 336 12.19 9.95 1.46
C ALA A 336 12.85 8.76 2.19
N SER A 337 12.13 7.65 2.38
CA SER A 337 12.58 6.45 3.13
C SER A 337 12.36 5.17 2.31
N GLY A 338 12.78 5.20 1.05
CA GLY A 338 12.82 4.05 0.15
C GLY A 338 13.89 3.02 0.55
N GLY A 339 14.12 2.00 -0.25
CA GLY A 339 13.37 1.64 -1.45
C GLY A 339 14.06 0.50 -2.19
N PHE A 340 13.39 -0.04 -3.20
CA PHE A 340 13.78 -1.30 -3.82
C PHE A 340 13.74 -1.23 -5.35
N MET A 341 14.88 -1.51 -5.97
CA MET A 341 15.03 -1.72 -7.40
C MET A 341 15.61 -3.11 -7.68
N ALA A 342 14.99 -3.86 -8.59
CA ALA A 342 15.50 -5.15 -9.05
C ALA A 342 15.40 -5.37 -10.56
N ASP A 343 16.32 -6.17 -11.10
CA ASP A 343 16.27 -6.67 -12.48
C ASP A 343 16.18 -5.56 -13.55
N THR A 344 16.76 -4.39 -13.26
CA THR A 344 16.43 -3.13 -13.95
C THR A 344 17.66 -2.49 -14.63
N LEU A 345 17.44 -1.93 -15.82
CA LEU A 345 18.40 -1.15 -16.60
C LEU A 345 17.96 0.33 -16.63
N VAL A 346 18.86 1.25 -16.29
CA VAL A 346 18.65 2.71 -16.43
C VAL A 346 19.77 3.29 -17.30
N ASP A 347 19.49 3.64 -18.56
CA ASP A 347 20.53 4.01 -19.52
C ASP A 347 21.34 5.26 -19.10
N GLY A 348 20.73 6.16 -18.31
CA GLY A 348 21.34 7.37 -17.76
C GLY A 348 21.83 7.25 -16.31
N GLN A 349 21.71 8.35 -15.56
CA GLN A 349 22.07 8.43 -14.15
C GLN A 349 20.90 8.08 -13.23
N VAL A 350 21.14 7.28 -12.20
CA VAL A 350 20.26 7.20 -11.02
C VAL A 350 20.77 8.19 -9.96
N ARG A 351 19.89 9.05 -9.46
CA ARG A 351 20.17 10.01 -8.38
C ARG A 351 19.33 9.65 -7.15
N SER A 352 19.96 9.25 -6.05
CA SER A 352 19.23 8.95 -4.80
C SER A 352 18.57 10.18 -4.19
N GLY A 353 19.22 11.35 -4.34
CA GLY A 353 18.82 12.57 -3.65
C GLY A 353 18.75 12.38 -2.13
N SER A 354 17.67 12.84 -1.51
CA SER A 354 17.44 12.81 -0.06
C SER A 354 17.26 11.41 0.54
N GLN A 355 17.01 10.38 -0.28
CA GLN A 355 16.70 9.01 0.14
C GLN A 355 17.60 8.53 1.28
N GLN A 356 17.00 8.17 2.41
CA GLN A 356 17.71 7.73 3.62
C GLN A 356 18.55 6.45 3.35
N GLN A 357 17.96 5.50 2.63
CA GLN A 357 18.58 4.24 2.24
C GLN A 357 18.02 3.73 0.90
N TRP A 358 18.66 2.72 0.31
CA TRP A 358 18.15 2.05 -0.90
C TRP A 358 18.77 0.66 -1.11
N LEU A 359 18.02 -0.29 -1.67
CA LEU A 359 18.57 -1.52 -2.27
C LEU A 359 18.38 -1.52 -3.79
N SER A 360 19.48 -1.73 -4.52
CA SER A 360 19.47 -2.08 -5.93
C SER A 360 20.12 -3.45 -6.14
N ARG A 361 19.39 -4.42 -6.72
CA ARG A 361 19.93 -5.76 -7.02
C ARG A 361 19.72 -6.26 -8.45
N ASN A 362 20.69 -6.99 -9.01
CA ASN A 362 20.68 -7.40 -10.42
C ASN A 362 20.40 -6.22 -11.39
N THR A 363 20.99 -5.05 -11.11
CA THR A 363 20.76 -3.81 -11.87
C THR A 363 21.95 -3.44 -12.76
N ASN A 364 21.69 -2.57 -13.74
CA ASN A 364 22.74 -1.81 -14.41
C ASN A 364 22.28 -0.37 -14.67
N TRP A 365 23.21 0.58 -14.72
CA TRP A 365 22.93 1.98 -15.05
C TRP A 365 24.13 2.68 -15.67
N GLY A 366 23.91 3.83 -16.31
CA GLY A 366 24.99 4.69 -16.82
C GLY A 366 25.85 5.31 -15.69
N SER A 367 25.23 5.78 -14.61
CA SER A 367 25.94 6.22 -13.39
C SER A 367 25.03 6.28 -12.15
N TRP A 368 25.61 6.38 -10.95
CA TRP A 368 24.88 6.62 -9.70
C TRP A 368 25.42 7.86 -8.97
N THR A 369 24.53 8.71 -8.44
CA THR A 369 24.87 9.84 -7.57
C THR A 369 23.93 9.93 -6.36
N GLY A 370 24.40 10.57 -5.29
CA GLY A 370 23.64 10.73 -4.04
C GLY A 370 23.82 9.56 -3.06
N GLN A 371 23.73 9.90 -1.78
CA GLN A 371 23.92 9.02 -0.63
C GLN A 371 23.27 9.67 0.61
N ASN A 372 22.87 8.87 1.61
CA ASN A 372 22.48 9.38 2.91
C ASN A 372 23.01 8.48 4.05
N TRP A 373 22.33 7.39 4.42
CA TRP A 373 22.75 6.51 5.52
C TRP A 373 23.18 5.10 5.08
N ASN A 374 22.48 4.48 4.11
CA ASN A 374 22.75 3.09 3.70
C ASN A 374 22.30 2.81 2.25
N MET A 375 23.20 2.95 1.27
CA MET A 375 22.92 2.52 -0.11
C MET A 375 23.57 1.17 -0.38
N VAL A 376 22.76 0.18 -0.76
CA VAL A 376 23.17 -1.23 -0.90
C VAL A 376 23.03 -1.68 -2.36
N PHE A 377 24.09 -2.28 -2.89
CA PHE A 377 24.21 -2.70 -4.28
C PHE A 377 24.63 -4.17 -4.35
N VAL A 378 23.77 -5.03 -4.92
CA VAL A 378 23.96 -6.50 -4.91
C VAL A 378 23.87 -7.04 -6.34
N GLY A 379 24.99 -7.49 -6.91
CA GLY A 379 25.03 -7.85 -8.33
C GLY A 379 24.69 -6.68 -9.27
N ALA A 380 25.02 -5.44 -8.88
CA ALA A 380 24.84 -4.26 -9.73
C ALA A 380 26.09 -4.05 -10.60
N GLN A 381 25.94 -4.11 -11.94
CA GLN A 381 27.08 -4.15 -12.87
C GLN A 381 27.93 -2.87 -12.89
N ASN A 382 27.35 -1.72 -12.56
CA ASN A 382 28.03 -0.42 -12.50
C ASN A 382 27.91 0.24 -11.12
N ALA A 383 28.09 -0.54 -10.04
CA ALA A 383 28.00 -0.03 -8.67
C ALA A 383 29.00 1.12 -8.40
N PRO A 384 28.60 2.21 -7.72
CA PRO A 384 29.40 3.43 -7.61
C PRO A 384 30.74 3.23 -6.87
N ALA A 385 31.70 4.12 -7.16
CA ALA A 385 33.00 4.17 -6.48
C ALA A 385 32.89 4.54 -4.99
N GLY A 386 33.95 4.24 -4.21
CA GLY A 386 33.96 4.38 -2.75
C GLY A 386 33.40 3.16 -2.00
N THR A 387 33.31 3.25 -0.67
CA THR A 387 32.79 2.20 0.23
C THR A 387 32.41 2.80 1.57
N PHE A 388 31.45 2.16 2.27
CA PHE A 388 31.08 2.47 3.65
C PHE A 388 32.33 2.54 4.56
N PRO A 389 32.43 3.49 5.52
CA PRO A 389 31.38 4.38 6.01
C PRO A 389 31.12 5.65 5.17
N ASN A 390 32.06 6.08 4.34
CA ASN A 390 31.95 7.30 3.54
C ASN A 390 32.63 7.13 2.16
N PRO A 391 31.87 7.12 1.04
CA PRO A 391 30.41 7.19 0.97
C PRO A 391 29.74 5.95 1.62
N PRO A 392 28.54 6.04 2.21
CA PRO A 392 27.87 4.92 2.86
C PRO A 392 27.28 3.91 1.85
N TYR A 393 28.18 3.28 1.09
CA TYR A 393 27.91 2.37 0.00
C TYR A 393 28.33 0.95 0.39
N THR A 394 27.37 0.05 0.48
CA THR A 394 27.56 -1.39 0.65
C THR A 394 27.50 -2.07 -0.70
N LYS A 395 28.53 -2.84 -1.07
CA LYS A 395 28.62 -3.50 -2.38
C LYS A 395 28.91 -4.98 -2.24
N VAL A 396 28.07 -5.80 -2.85
CA VAL A 396 28.25 -7.24 -3.01
C VAL A 396 28.25 -7.54 -4.51
N ALA A 397 29.34 -8.11 -5.03
CA ALA A 397 29.61 -8.15 -6.47
C ALA A 397 28.60 -8.99 -7.28
N GLN A 398 27.94 -9.96 -6.63
CA GLN A 398 26.97 -10.88 -7.23
C GLN A 398 25.82 -11.12 -6.24
N THR A 399 24.61 -11.35 -6.74
CA THR A 399 23.46 -11.85 -5.97
C THR A 399 23.60 -13.37 -5.82
N PRO A 400 23.91 -13.93 -4.62
CA PRO A 400 24.43 -15.29 -4.54
C PRO A 400 23.41 -16.38 -4.89
N ILE A 401 22.14 -16.19 -4.52
CA ILE A 401 21.03 -17.08 -4.89
C ILE A 401 19.74 -16.27 -5.03
N ILE A 402 19.07 -16.34 -6.19
CA ILE A 402 17.86 -15.57 -6.46
C ILE A 402 17.01 -16.25 -7.53
N ARG A 403 15.70 -16.07 -7.42
CA ARG A 403 14.72 -16.26 -8.49
C ARG A 403 14.04 -14.91 -8.69
N GLU A 404 13.90 -14.43 -9.91
CA GLU A 404 13.14 -13.19 -10.14
C GLU A 404 11.64 -13.44 -9.97
N LYS A 405 10.89 -12.40 -9.58
CA LYS A 405 9.47 -12.51 -9.26
C LYS A 405 8.66 -13.04 -10.45
N PRO A 406 7.67 -13.94 -10.27
CA PRO A 406 6.72 -14.30 -11.31
C PRO A 406 5.88 -13.09 -11.77
N TYR A 407 5.52 -13.06 -13.06
CA TYR A 407 4.71 -11.98 -13.63
C TYR A 407 3.76 -12.50 -14.71
N LEU A 408 2.60 -11.83 -14.82
CA LEU A 408 1.63 -12.06 -15.87
C LEU A 408 2.14 -11.45 -17.19
N TYR A 409 2.05 -12.18 -18.29
CA TYR A 409 2.36 -11.68 -19.63
C TYR A 409 1.41 -12.28 -20.69
N VAL A 410 1.47 -11.73 -21.90
CA VAL A 410 0.74 -12.20 -23.08
C VAL A 410 1.76 -12.65 -24.12
N ASP A 411 1.62 -13.87 -24.63
CA ASP A 411 2.50 -14.40 -25.66
C ASP A 411 2.12 -13.94 -27.08
N ASN A 412 2.94 -14.28 -28.07
CA ASN A 412 2.76 -13.87 -29.47
C ASN A 412 1.49 -14.44 -30.13
N ALA A 413 0.82 -15.42 -29.50
CA ALA A 413 -0.49 -15.93 -29.95
C ALA A 413 -1.67 -15.24 -29.24
N GLY A 414 -1.39 -14.27 -28.36
CA GLY A 414 -2.39 -13.57 -27.56
C GLY A 414 -2.83 -14.31 -26.30
N ALA A 415 -2.22 -15.45 -25.96
CA ALA A 415 -2.60 -16.22 -24.79
C ALA A 415 -1.95 -15.64 -23.52
N TYR A 416 -2.72 -15.61 -22.43
CA TYR A 416 -2.26 -15.13 -21.13
C TYR A 416 -1.53 -16.23 -20.37
N GLN A 417 -0.38 -15.87 -19.82
CA GLN A 417 0.61 -16.76 -19.23
C GLN A 417 1.16 -16.10 -17.95
N VAL A 418 1.52 -16.86 -16.93
CA VAL A 418 2.40 -16.39 -15.86
C VAL A 418 3.80 -16.96 -16.12
N PHE A 419 4.78 -16.09 -16.33
CA PHE A 419 6.17 -16.51 -16.41
C PHE A 419 6.74 -16.69 -15.01
N VAL A 420 7.39 -17.82 -14.78
CA VAL A 420 8.10 -18.17 -13.55
C VAL A 420 9.59 -18.23 -13.89
N PRO A 421 10.38 -17.20 -13.54
CA PRO A 421 11.82 -17.20 -13.76
C PRO A 421 12.51 -18.40 -13.10
N ALA A 422 13.58 -18.88 -13.73
CA ALA A 422 14.42 -19.92 -13.16
C ALA A 422 15.19 -19.41 -11.93
N LEU A 423 15.50 -20.32 -11.00
CA LEU A 423 16.49 -20.08 -9.96
C LEU A 423 17.87 -19.87 -10.59
N LYS A 424 18.61 -18.86 -10.14
CA LYS A 424 19.97 -18.56 -10.58
C LYS A 424 20.87 -18.26 -9.39
N ALA A 425 22.12 -18.69 -9.46
CA ALA A 425 23.15 -18.37 -8.48
C ALA A 425 24.13 -17.34 -9.04
N ASN A 426 24.74 -16.56 -8.14
CA ASN A 426 25.84 -15.63 -8.42
C ASN A 426 25.60 -14.65 -9.60
N THR A 427 24.38 -14.10 -9.72
CA THR A 427 24.00 -13.23 -10.83
C THR A 427 24.51 -11.79 -10.67
N ALA A 428 24.74 -11.10 -11.78
CA ALA A 428 24.97 -9.66 -11.78
C ALA A 428 24.37 -9.01 -13.04
N GLY A 429 23.64 -7.91 -12.85
CA GLY A 429 22.85 -7.21 -13.86
C GLY A 429 21.54 -7.91 -14.23
N PRO A 430 20.72 -7.28 -15.11
CA PRO A 430 19.38 -7.76 -15.40
C PRO A 430 19.33 -9.12 -16.10
N SER A 431 18.30 -9.89 -15.80
CA SER A 431 18.04 -11.27 -16.19
C SER A 431 17.67 -11.45 -17.67
N TRP A 432 17.30 -10.36 -18.34
CA TRP A 432 16.66 -10.29 -19.66
C TRP A 432 17.46 -9.47 -20.70
N THR A 433 18.55 -8.79 -20.32
CA THR A 433 19.36 -7.98 -21.26
C THR A 433 20.20 -8.84 -22.21
N SER A 434 20.44 -10.10 -21.86
CA SER A 434 21.14 -11.09 -22.69
C SER A 434 20.20 -11.95 -23.57
N GLY A 435 18.90 -11.63 -23.62
CA GLY A 435 17.90 -12.34 -24.41
C GLY A 435 16.73 -12.84 -23.57
N THR A 436 16.03 -13.87 -24.04
CA THR A 436 14.90 -14.48 -23.31
C THR A 436 15.37 -15.01 -21.95
N PRO A 437 14.78 -14.57 -20.82
CA PRO A 437 15.15 -15.09 -19.51
C PRO A 437 14.79 -16.58 -19.41
N ALA A 438 15.65 -17.36 -18.75
CA ALA A 438 15.36 -18.75 -18.42
C ALA A 438 14.23 -18.86 -17.38
N GLY A 439 13.29 -19.78 -17.58
CA GLY A 439 12.12 -19.98 -16.73
C GLY A 439 11.04 -20.79 -17.45
N GLN A 440 9.84 -20.85 -16.88
CA GLN A 440 8.69 -21.58 -17.41
C GLN A 440 7.47 -20.68 -17.53
N SER A 441 6.74 -20.78 -18.65
CA SER A 441 5.41 -20.15 -18.79
C SER A 441 4.31 -21.12 -18.36
N LEU A 442 3.47 -20.68 -17.42
CA LEU A 442 2.30 -21.41 -16.95
C LEU A 442 1.04 -20.74 -17.52
N PRO A 443 0.21 -21.43 -18.32
CA PRO A 443 -0.95 -20.81 -18.96
C PRO A 443 -2.01 -20.42 -17.92
N ILE A 444 -2.73 -19.33 -18.18
CA ILE A 444 -3.75 -18.79 -17.25
C ILE A 444 -4.82 -19.82 -16.85
N SER A 445 -5.06 -20.84 -17.68
CA SER A 445 -5.97 -21.97 -17.38
C SER A 445 -5.51 -22.86 -16.20
N GLN A 446 -4.24 -22.81 -15.81
CA GLN A 446 -3.72 -23.43 -14.58
C GLN A 446 -3.96 -22.56 -13.33
N PHE A 447 -4.43 -21.32 -13.47
CA PHE A 447 -4.72 -20.43 -12.35
C PHE A 447 -6.22 -20.36 -12.09
N TYR A 448 -6.58 -20.27 -10.81
CA TYR A 448 -7.86 -19.72 -10.39
C TYR A 448 -7.71 -18.19 -10.27
N VAL A 449 -8.51 -17.45 -11.02
CA VAL A 449 -8.50 -15.97 -11.03
C VAL A 449 -9.42 -15.45 -9.92
N ALA A 450 -8.84 -15.23 -8.75
CA ALA A 450 -9.55 -14.86 -7.53
C ALA A 450 -9.97 -13.39 -7.55
N LYS A 451 -11.27 -13.15 -7.31
CA LYS A 451 -11.90 -11.82 -7.20
C LYS A 451 -12.48 -11.59 -5.80
N PRO A 452 -12.51 -10.34 -5.29
CA PRO A 452 -13.09 -10.04 -3.99
C PRO A 452 -14.49 -10.65 -3.81
N GLY A 453 -14.75 -11.20 -2.63
CA GLY A 453 -15.97 -11.96 -2.32
C GLY A 453 -15.85 -13.48 -2.47
N VAL A 454 -14.78 -14.01 -3.08
CA VAL A 454 -14.48 -15.46 -3.03
C VAL A 454 -14.12 -15.90 -1.60
N SER A 455 -14.58 -17.09 -1.19
CA SER A 455 -14.30 -17.63 0.15
C SER A 455 -12.92 -18.30 0.24
N ALA A 456 -12.32 -18.29 1.44
CA ALA A 456 -11.07 -19.01 1.70
C ALA A 456 -11.20 -20.52 1.43
N ALA A 457 -12.36 -21.13 1.73
CA ALA A 457 -12.64 -22.53 1.43
C ALA A 457 -12.65 -22.83 -0.08
N THR A 458 -13.16 -21.89 -0.90
CA THR A 458 -13.10 -22.00 -2.37
C THR A 458 -11.65 -21.93 -2.87
N LEU A 459 -10.85 -20.99 -2.35
CA LEU A 459 -9.44 -20.85 -2.71
C LEU A 459 -8.63 -22.10 -2.31
N ASN A 460 -8.91 -22.67 -1.14
CA ASN A 460 -8.31 -23.93 -0.68
C ASN A 460 -8.75 -25.13 -1.53
N ALA A 461 -10.00 -25.19 -1.97
CA ALA A 461 -10.48 -26.23 -2.87
C ALA A 461 -9.79 -26.17 -4.26
N GLU A 462 -9.50 -24.97 -4.77
CA GLU A 462 -8.79 -24.80 -6.04
C GLU A 462 -7.28 -25.08 -5.93
N LEU A 463 -6.65 -24.74 -4.79
CA LEU A 463 -5.30 -25.22 -4.48
C LEU A 463 -5.25 -26.76 -4.45
N ALA A 464 -6.24 -27.41 -3.84
CA ALA A 464 -6.37 -28.86 -3.80
C ALA A 464 -6.72 -29.49 -5.18
N SER A 465 -7.44 -28.78 -6.06
CA SER A 465 -7.75 -29.22 -7.42
C SER A 465 -6.55 -29.17 -8.38
N GLY A 466 -5.43 -28.59 -7.93
CA GLY A 466 -4.20 -28.44 -8.70
C GLY A 466 -3.97 -27.05 -9.30
N LYS A 467 -4.82 -26.06 -9.02
CA LYS A 467 -4.65 -24.68 -9.50
C LYS A 467 -3.55 -23.93 -8.76
N ASN A 468 -2.96 -22.97 -9.46
CA ASN A 468 -2.26 -21.81 -8.89
C ASN A 468 -3.29 -20.71 -8.58
N LEU A 469 -2.93 -19.67 -7.82
CA LEU A 469 -3.83 -18.54 -7.54
C LEU A 469 -3.33 -17.25 -8.19
N LEU A 470 -4.22 -16.55 -8.89
CA LEU A 470 -4.01 -15.18 -9.36
C LEU A 470 -5.04 -14.26 -8.67
N PHE A 471 -4.59 -13.50 -7.67
CA PHE A 471 -5.43 -12.53 -6.97
C PHE A 471 -5.51 -11.24 -7.77
N THR A 472 -6.72 -10.95 -8.28
CA THR A 472 -7.05 -9.65 -8.89
C THR A 472 -7.04 -8.54 -7.83
N PRO A 473 -6.90 -7.25 -8.21
CA PRO A 473 -6.76 -6.17 -7.23
C PRO A 473 -8.03 -6.01 -6.37
N GLY A 474 -7.87 -6.10 -5.05
CA GLY A 474 -8.94 -5.87 -4.06
C GLY A 474 -8.60 -6.44 -2.68
N ILE A 475 -9.57 -6.47 -1.77
CA ILE A 475 -9.41 -7.04 -0.42
C ILE A 475 -10.15 -8.39 -0.31
N PHE A 476 -9.42 -9.41 0.12
CA PHE A 476 -9.88 -10.79 0.30
C PHE A 476 -9.93 -11.10 1.80
N ARG A 477 -11.14 -11.23 2.33
CA ARG A 477 -11.40 -11.49 3.76
C ARG A 477 -11.42 -13.00 3.99
N LEU A 478 -10.45 -13.50 4.75
CA LEU A 478 -10.13 -14.91 4.89
C LEU A 478 -10.55 -15.44 6.28
N SER A 479 -11.62 -16.24 6.30
CA SER A 479 -12.14 -16.89 7.51
C SER A 479 -11.30 -18.07 8.01
N GLU A 480 -10.37 -18.55 7.19
CA GLU A 480 -9.36 -19.57 7.49
C GLU A 480 -8.11 -19.33 6.63
N PRO A 481 -6.94 -19.93 6.93
CA PRO A 481 -5.73 -19.74 6.14
C PRO A 481 -5.84 -20.30 4.73
N LEU A 482 -5.13 -19.69 3.78
CA LEU A 482 -4.79 -20.31 2.50
C LEU A 482 -3.71 -21.37 2.74
N ARG A 483 -4.03 -22.64 2.47
CA ARG A 483 -3.18 -23.79 2.77
C ARG A 483 -2.45 -24.26 1.52
N ILE A 484 -1.22 -23.80 1.34
CA ILE A 484 -0.40 -24.11 0.18
C ILE A 484 0.41 -25.39 0.47
N THR A 485 -0.13 -26.53 0.06
CA THR A 485 0.43 -27.87 0.36
C THR A 485 1.09 -28.56 -0.84
N ARG A 486 0.97 -28.00 -2.04
CA ARG A 486 1.51 -28.57 -3.29
C ARG A 486 2.82 -27.87 -3.66
N PRO A 487 3.89 -28.60 -4.03
CA PRO A 487 5.11 -27.99 -4.54
C PRO A 487 4.86 -27.22 -5.84
N ASP A 488 5.76 -26.28 -6.15
CA ASP A 488 5.70 -25.39 -7.31
C ASP A 488 4.41 -24.54 -7.46
N THR A 489 3.57 -24.45 -6.42
CA THR A 489 2.42 -23.54 -6.41
C THR A 489 2.85 -22.09 -6.53
N VAL A 490 2.23 -21.38 -7.49
CA VAL A 490 2.32 -19.93 -7.63
C VAL A 490 1.08 -19.27 -7.02
N VAL A 491 1.31 -18.28 -6.17
CA VAL A 491 0.32 -17.32 -5.68
C VAL A 491 0.80 -15.93 -6.08
N LEU A 492 0.14 -15.32 -7.06
CA LEU A 492 0.47 -14.00 -7.60
C LEU A 492 -0.67 -13.01 -7.33
N GLY A 493 -0.37 -11.89 -6.70
CA GLY A 493 -1.25 -10.73 -6.59
C GLY A 493 -0.99 -9.71 -7.70
N LEU A 494 -2.07 -9.06 -8.14
CA LEU A 494 -2.06 -7.89 -9.01
C LEU A 494 -2.55 -6.67 -8.24
N GLY A 495 -1.96 -5.49 -8.48
CA GLY A 495 -2.46 -4.23 -7.94
C GLY A 495 -2.52 -4.17 -6.40
N LEU A 496 -1.51 -4.73 -5.73
CA LEU A 496 -1.41 -4.80 -4.26
C LEU A 496 -2.64 -5.48 -3.63
N ALA A 497 -3.02 -6.64 -4.18
CA ALA A 497 -4.10 -7.47 -3.64
C ALA A 497 -3.89 -7.78 -2.15
N THR A 498 -4.90 -7.47 -1.33
CA THR A 498 -4.82 -7.55 0.13
C THR A 498 -5.49 -8.83 0.64
N LEU A 499 -4.81 -9.61 1.47
CA LEU A 499 -5.35 -10.73 2.21
C LEU A 499 -5.57 -10.33 3.68
N MET A 500 -6.77 -10.49 4.21
CA MET A 500 -7.14 -10.06 5.57
C MET A 500 -7.72 -11.24 6.36
N PRO A 501 -6.98 -11.85 7.31
CA PRO A 501 -7.49 -12.95 8.11
C PRO A 501 -8.43 -12.44 9.20
N THR A 502 -9.70 -12.85 9.19
CA THR A 502 -10.74 -12.22 10.03
C THR A 502 -10.90 -12.83 11.41
N ASN A 503 -10.50 -14.09 11.58
CA ASN A 503 -10.88 -14.93 12.73
C ASN A 503 -9.72 -15.21 13.69
N GLY A 504 -8.64 -14.42 13.66
CA GLY A 504 -7.39 -14.68 14.39
C GLY A 504 -6.54 -15.82 13.79
N ASN A 505 -6.89 -16.26 12.59
CA ASN A 505 -6.16 -17.22 11.78
C ASN A 505 -4.94 -16.59 11.07
N SER A 506 -4.01 -17.41 10.58
CA SER A 506 -3.05 -16.95 9.57
C SER A 506 -3.77 -16.64 8.25
N ALA A 507 -3.21 -15.74 7.45
CA ALA A 507 -3.65 -15.50 6.07
C ALA A 507 -3.14 -16.60 5.12
N ILE A 508 -1.87 -16.97 5.25
CA ILE A 508 -1.20 -18.01 4.44
C ILE A 508 -0.47 -18.99 5.36
N THR A 509 -0.59 -20.28 5.07
CA THR A 509 0.29 -21.34 5.59
C THR A 509 0.85 -22.16 4.44
N VAL A 510 2.17 -22.31 4.38
CA VAL A 510 2.87 -23.14 3.38
C VAL A 510 3.38 -24.41 4.05
N ALA A 511 3.23 -25.57 3.42
CA ALA A 511 3.86 -26.81 3.87
C ALA A 511 5.39 -26.81 3.64
N ASP A 512 6.10 -27.79 4.22
CA ASP A 512 7.54 -28.01 3.97
C ASP A 512 7.73 -28.66 2.58
N VAL A 513 7.55 -27.86 1.52
CA VAL A 513 7.52 -28.33 0.11
C VAL A 513 8.31 -27.40 -0.81
N ASP A 514 8.90 -28.01 -1.84
CA ASP A 514 9.71 -27.32 -2.84
C ASP A 514 8.92 -26.21 -3.55
N GLY A 515 9.60 -25.08 -3.75
CA GLY A 515 9.32 -24.20 -4.87
C GLY A 515 7.99 -23.46 -4.80
N VAL A 516 7.39 -23.19 -3.64
CA VAL A 516 6.23 -22.28 -3.60
C VAL A 516 6.70 -20.86 -3.95
N LYS A 517 5.94 -20.13 -4.77
CA LYS A 517 6.18 -18.73 -5.13
C LYS A 517 5.01 -17.89 -4.63
N VAL A 518 5.22 -17.02 -3.64
CA VAL A 518 4.20 -16.02 -3.22
C VAL A 518 4.70 -14.64 -3.64
N ALA A 519 3.88 -13.89 -4.39
CA ALA A 519 4.32 -12.68 -5.08
C ALA A 519 3.27 -11.57 -5.07
N GLY A 520 3.64 -10.34 -4.70
CA GLY A 520 2.82 -9.13 -4.92
C GLY A 520 1.55 -9.04 -4.07
N VAL A 521 1.62 -9.43 -2.79
CA VAL A 521 0.46 -9.45 -1.87
C VAL A 521 0.73 -8.64 -0.61
N LEU A 522 -0.30 -7.92 -0.15
CA LEU A 522 -0.34 -7.29 1.18
C LEU A 522 -1.15 -8.18 2.13
N ILE A 523 -0.65 -8.43 3.34
CA ILE A 523 -1.39 -9.10 4.41
C ILE A 523 -1.76 -8.06 5.47
N ASP A 524 -3.06 -7.80 5.65
CA ASP A 524 -3.58 -6.71 6.48
C ASP A 524 -4.32 -7.29 7.68
N ALA A 525 -3.82 -7.05 8.89
CA ALA A 525 -4.32 -7.69 10.10
C ALA A 525 -5.71 -7.14 10.50
N ALA A 526 -6.65 -8.05 10.78
CA ALA A 526 -7.96 -7.68 11.33
C ALA A 526 -7.88 -7.29 12.82
N PRO A 527 -8.96 -6.71 13.41
CA PRO A 527 -9.00 -6.39 14.84
C PRO A 527 -8.85 -7.62 15.76
N THR A 528 -9.25 -8.80 15.28
CA THR A 528 -9.07 -10.09 15.95
C THR A 528 -7.58 -10.48 15.90
N ASN A 529 -6.92 -10.54 17.07
CA ASN A 529 -5.49 -10.85 17.13
C ASN A 529 -5.17 -12.20 16.51
N SER A 530 -4.38 -12.18 15.43
CA SER A 530 -3.87 -13.40 14.80
C SER A 530 -2.62 -13.88 15.53
N ALA A 531 -2.51 -15.17 15.86
CA ALA A 531 -1.31 -15.68 16.55
C ALA A 531 -0.06 -15.54 15.66
N LEU A 532 -0.22 -15.77 14.36
CA LEU A 532 0.78 -15.61 13.31
C LEU A 532 0.09 -15.26 12.00
N LEU A 533 0.50 -14.20 11.29
CA LEU A 533 -0.14 -13.82 10.01
C LEU A 533 0.27 -14.71 8.84
N MET A 534 1.53 -15.16 8.78
CA MET A 534 2.01 -16.08 7.73
C MET A 534 3.06 -17.07 8.24
N GLU A 535 2.88 -18.37 7.93
CA GLU A 535 3.86 -19.43 8.20
C GLU A 535 4.38 -20.05 6.89
N VAL A 536 5.70 -20.17 6.74
CA VAL A 536 6.35 -20.88 5.62
C VAL A 536 7.09 -22.11 6.14
N GLY A 537 6.54 -23.28 5.84
CA GLY A 537 6.89 -24.55 6.49
C GLY A 537 6.27 -24.63 7.89
N PRO A 538 5.68 -25.74 8.33
CA PRO A 538 5.23 -25.90 9.70
C PRO A 538 6.40 -25.85 10.70
N THR A 539 6.15 -25.46 11.94
CA THR A 539 7.14 -25.55 13.02
C THR A 539 7.68 -26.99 13.14
N GLY A 540 9.01 -27.17 13.00
CA GLY A 540 9.66 -28.49 12.89
C GLY A 540 10.05 -28.92 11.47
N SER A 541 9.84 -28.05 10.48
CA SER A 541 10.42 -28.15 9.13
C SER A 541 11.94 -28.39 9.18
N SER A 542 12.45 -29.16 8.22
CA SER A 542 13.87 -29.57 8.15
C SER A 542 14.26 -30.19 6.79
N ALA A 543 13.45 -29.99 5.75
CA ALA A 543 13.80 -30.37 4.40
C ALA A 543 14.64 -29.27 3.73
N SER A 544 15.84 -29.61 3.22
CA SER A 544 16.59 -28.69 2.37
C SER A 544 15.91 -28.55 1.00
N HIS A 545 15.40 -27.37 0.73
CA HIS A 545 14.80 -26.99 -0.56
C HIS A 545 15.81 -26.33 -1.52
N SER A 546 17.12 -26.46 -1.26
CA SER A 546 18.19 -25.70 -1.94
C SER A 546 18.18 -25.72 -3.48
N ALA A 547 17.64 -26.78 -4.10
CA ALA A 547 17.51 -26.89 -5.56
C ALA A 547 16.29 -26.15 -6.15
N ASN A 548 15.21 -25.98 -5.37
CA ASN A 548 14.02 -25.22 -5.75
C ASN A 548 13.39 -24.63 -4.48
N PRO A 549 13.99 -23.58 -3.88
CA PRO A 549 13.52 -23.06 -2.60
C PRO A 549 12.15 -22.42 -2.76
N THR A 550 11.37 -22.37 -1.68
CA THR A 550 10.20 -21.48 -1.63
C THR A 550 10.67 -20.02 -1.63
N SER A 551 9.97 -19.13 -2.34
CA SER A 551 10.34 -17.71 -2.43
C SER A 551 9.15 -16.75 -2.29
N LEU A 552 9.41 -15.64 -1.58
CA LEU A 552 8.48 -14.57 -1.27
C LEU A 552 8.98 -13.29 -1.96
N HIS A 553 8.13 -12.63 -2.74
CA HIS A 553 8.49 -11.42 -3.49
C HIS A 553 7.44 -10.32 -3.35
N ASP A 554 7.83 -9.08 -3.02
CA ASP A 554 6.87 -7.98 -2.81
C ASP A 554 5.73 -8.41 -1.84
N VAL A 555 6.11 -9.07 -0.75
CA VAL A 555 5.19 -9.56 0.28
C VAL A 555 5.22 -8.60 1.45
N TYR A 556 4.12 -7.91 1.67
CA TYR A 556 4.01 -6.81 2.63
C TYR A 556 3.01 -7.15 3.74
N PHE A 557 3.19 -6.58 4.92
CA PHE A 557 2.32 -6.80 6.07
C PHE A 557 1.99 -5.48 6.76
N ARG A 558 0.73 -5.31 7.15
CA ARG A 558 0.22 -4.14 7.86
C ARG A 558 -0.54 -4.56 9.12
N ILE A 559 -0.20 -3.93 10.25
CA ILE A 559 -0.90 -4.10 11.53
C ILE A 559 -1.26 -2.72 12.08
N GLY A 560 -2.45 -2.21 11.71
CA GLY A 560 -2.91 -0.86 12.06
C GLY A 560 -2.89 0.13 10.88
N GLY A 561 -3.23 1.39 11.14
CA GLY A 561 -3.16 2.52 10.19
C GLY A 561 -4.46 2.73 9.41
N SER A 562 -4.98 1.68 8.76
CA SER A 562 -6.29 1.67 8.08
C SER A 562 -7.45 1.35 9.03
N ALA A 563 -7.19 0.48 10.00
CA ALA A 563 -8.14 -0.08 10.94
C ALA A 563 -7.39 -0.43 12.24
N VAL A 564 -8.11 -0.89 13.27
CA VAL A 564 -7.45 -1.65 14.35
C VAL A 564 -7.03 -3.00 13.76
N GLY A 565 -5.73 -3.27 13.73
CA GLY A 565 -5.17 -4.58 13.32
C GLY A 565 -4.32 -5.15 14.44
N LYS A 566 -4.34 -6.48 14.65
CA LYS A 566 -3.55 -7.15 15.70
C LYS A 566 -2.99 -8.49 15.23
N ALA A 567 -1.71 -8.74 15.53
CA ALA A 567 -1.13 -10.07 15.44
C ALA A 567 0.06 -10.22 16.39
N THR A 568 0.24 -11.38 17.00
CA THR A 568 1.37 -11.61 17.91
C THR A 568 2.69 -11.71 17.15
N GLU A 569 2.69 -12.44 16.03
CA GLU A 569 3.84 -12.59 15.13
C GLU A 569 3.39 -12.33 13.68
N THR A 570 4.24 -11.69 12.87
CA THR A 570 3.88 -11.36 11.48
C THR A 570 4.25 -12.47 10.51
N LEU A 571 5.53 -12.84 10.40
CA LEU A 571 6.02 -13.83 9.45
C LEU A 571 6.97 -14.82 10.14
N ARG A 572 6.67 -16.11 10.00
CA ARG A 572 7.56 -17.21 10.40
C ARG A 572 8.06 -17.96 9.17
N ILE A 573 9.37 -18.20 9.13
CA ILE A 573 10.02 -19.02 8.10
C ILE A 573 10.67 -20.22 8.81
N ASN A 574 10.03 -21.39 8.74
CA ASN A 574 10.58 -22.63 9.28
C ASN A 574 11.29 -23.48 8.21
N SER A 575 10.83 -23.46 6.95
CA SER A 575 11.50 -24.18 5.86
C SER A 575 12.89 -23.62 5.56
N ASP A 576 13.82 -24.52 5.23
CA ASP A 576 15.19 -24.16 4.87
C ASP A 576 15.29 -23.50 3.48
N ASN A 577 16.41 -22.82 3.24
CA ASN A 577 16.80 -22.24 1.95
C ASN A 577 15.85 -21.17 1.36
N VAL A 578 14.79 -20.77 2.07
CA VAL A 578 13.77 -19.81 1.59
C VAL A 578 14.39 -18.48 1.15
N ILE A 579 13.90 -17.93 0.04
CA ILE A 579 14.33 -16.63 -0.50
C ILE A 579 13.26 -15.57 -0.22
N LEU A 580 13.59 -14.57 0.60
CA LEU A 580 12.76 -13.41 0.90
C LEU A 580 13.27 -12.20 0.11
N ASP A 581 12.51 -11.70 -0.86
CA ASP A 581 12.99 -10.74 -1.86
C ASP A 581 12.05 -9.53 -1.99
N HIS A 582 12.40 -8.45 -1.28
CA HIS A 582 11.56 -7.29 -0.96
C HIS A 582 10.36 -7.68 -0.09
N ALA A 583 10.47 -7.37 1.20
CA ALA A 583 9.38 -7.53 2.16
C ALA A 583 9.37 -6.36 3.14
N TRP A 584 8.16 -5.89 3.45
CA TRP A 584 7.92 -4.83 4.44
C TRP A 584 6.96 -5.33 5.50
N LEU A 585 7.42 -5.39 6.74
CA LEU A 585 6.64 -5.82 7.88
C LEU A 585 6.41 -4.61 8.78
N TRP A 586 5.22 -4.01 8.73
CA TRP A 586 4.93 -2.73 9.39
C TRP A 586 3.83 -2.88 10.45
N ARG A 587 4.21 -2.73 11.73
CA ARG A 587 3.24 -2.33 12.76
C ARG A 587 2.99 -0.84 12.59
N GLY A 588 1.74 -0.42 12.38
CA GLY A 588 1.42 0.97 12.10
C GLY A 588 1.88 1.95 13.17
N ASP A 589 2.54 3.03 12.76
CA ASP A 589 3.03 4.11 13.63
C ASP A 589 2.16 5.38 13.59
N HIS A 590 1.35 5.54 12.55
CA HIS A 590 0.47 6.70 12.33
C HIS A 590 -0.93 6.31 11.81
N SER A 591 -1.84 7.30 11.78
CA SER A 591 -3.24 7.17 11.34
C SER A 591 -4.13 6.31 12.26
N PHE A 592 -5.16 5.67 11.73
CA PHE A 592 -6.28 5.13 12.50
C PHE A 592 -5.96 3.75 13.12
N GLY A 593 -6.51 3.48 14.30
CA GLY A 593 -6.33 2.19 14.98
C GLY A 593 -4.92 1.90 15.52
N VAL A 594 -4.03 2.90 15.56
CA VAL A 594 -2.65 2.79 16.06
C VAL A 594 -2.54 3.11 17.57
N GLY A 595 -1.50 2.56 18.21
CA GLY A 595 -1.07 2.87 19.57
C GLY A 595 -0.68 1.60 20.36
N TRP A 596 0.05 1.78 21.45
CA TRP A 596 0.74 0.70 22.18
C TRP A 596 -0.17 -0.45 22.65
N ASN A 597 -1.45 -0.16 22.92
CA ASN A 597 -2.46 -1.15 23.29
C ASN A 597 -3.53 -1.36 22.18
N THR A 598 -3.43 -0.60 21.09
CA THR A 598 -4.41 -0.53 19.99
C THR A 598 -4.05 -1.50 18.87
N ASN A 599 -2.87 -1.37 18.26
CA ASN A 599 -2.38 -2.27 17.20
C ASN A 599 -1.24 -3.15 17.73
N THR A 600 -1.54 -3.98 18.72
CA THR A 600 -0.54 -4.78 19.40
C THR A 600 0.12 -5.80 18.48
N ALA A 601 1.45 -5.81 18.43
CA ALA A 601 2.25 -6.84 17.78
C ALA A 601 3.64 -7.01 18.42
N ASP A 602 3.99 -8.23 18.80
CA ASP A 602 5.22 -8.52 19.55
C ASP A 602 6.44 -8.59 18.62
N VAL A 603 6.38 -9.41 17.56
CA VAL A 603 7.53 -9.71 16.68
C VAL A 603 7.15 -9.64 15.21
N GLY A 604 8.02 -9.05 14.40
CA GLY A 604 7.87 -9.02 12.94
C GLY A 604 8.24 -10.35 12.30
N LEU A 605 9.55 -10.58 12.14
CA LEU A 605 10.08 -11.75 11.44
C LEU A 605 10.72 -12.74 12.42
N VAL A 606 10.38 -14.03 12.30
CA VAL A 606 11.09 -15.15 12.92
C VAL A 606 11.60 -16.11 11.84
N VAL A 607 12.92 -16.27 11.73
CA VAL A 607 13.55 -17.23 10.81
C VAL A 607 14.12 -18.40 11.62
N ASN A 608 13.51 -19.57 11.49
CA ASN A 608 13.95 -20.82 12.10
C ASN A 608 14.72 -21.71 11.13
N GLY A 609 14.39 -21.68 9.84
CA GLY A 609 15.06 -22.48 8.81
C GLY A 609 16.52 -22.05 8.55
N ASP A 610 17.36 -23.02 8.19
CA ASP A 610 18.76 -22.83 7.82
C ASP A 610 18.88 -22.28 6.38
N ASP A 611 20.01 -21.64 6.06
CA ASP A 611 20.40 -21.09 4.75
C ASP A 611 19.45 -20.04 4.11
N VAL A 612 18.37 -19.65 4.80
CA VAL A 612 17.42 -18.62 4.37
C VAL A 612 18.13 -17.34 3.94
N THR A 613 17.69 -16.72 2.84
CA THR A 613 18.35 -15.56 2.24
C THR A 613 17.35 -14.42 2.01
N ALA A 614 17.60 -13.27 2.65
CA ALA A 614 16.80 -12.07 2.55
C ALA A 614 17.49 -10.97 1.70
N TYR A 615 16.72 -10.33 0.83
CA TYR A 615 17.10 -9.14 0.07
C TYR A 615 16.05 -8.05 0.30
N GLY A 616 16.46 -6.86 0.75
CA GLY A 616 15.52 -5.73 0.89
C GLY A 616 14.49 -5.97 1.99
N LEU A 617 14.98 -6.25 3.21
CA LEU A 617 14.15 -6.53 4.37
C LEU A 617 13.90 -5.25 5.17
N PHE A 618 12.64 -4.84 5.26
CA PHE A 618 12.17 -3.67 6.02
C PHE A 618 11.24 -4.18 7.14
N VAL A 619 11.56 -3.94 8.42
CA VAL A 619 10.76 -4.45 9.56
C VAL A 619 10.68 -3.39 10.66
N GLU A 620 9.47 -2.96 11.04
CA GLU A 620 9.30 -1.70 11.77
C GLU A 620 8.22 -1.72 12.87
N HIS A 621 8.52 -0.95 13.92
CA HIS A 621 7.67 -0.54 15.05
C HIS A 621 7.05 -1.64 15.93
N TYR A 622 7.53 -2.89 15.87
CA TYR A 622 7.06 -3.98 16.75
C TYR A 622 7.37 -3.70 18.22
N GLN A 623 6.58 -4.28 19.12
CA GLN A 623 6.69 -4.01 20.56
C GLN A 623 7.89 -4.69 21.22
N LYS A 624 8.40 -5.78 20.63
CA LYS A 624 9.59 -6.52 21.10
C LYS A 624 10.66 -6.55 19.99
N TYR A 625 11.28 -7.70 19.75
CA TYR A 625 12.24 -7.85 18.66
C TYR A 625 11.58 -7.64 17.30
N GLN A 626 12.24 -6.94 16.40
CA GLN A 626 11.69 -6.67 15.07
C GLN A 626 11.95 -7.90 14.17
N THR A 627 13.21 -8.35 14.12
CA THR A 627 13.64 -9.60 13.49
C THR A 627 14.33 -10.52 14.51
N ILE A 628 14.00 -11.81 14.49
CA ILE A 628 14.68 -12.90 15.21
C ILE A 628 15.17 -13.95 14.19
N TRP A 629 16.43 -14.37 14.31
CA TRP A 629 17.05 -15.36 13.44
C TRP A 629 17.68 -16.49 14.26
N ASN A 630 17.14 -17.69 14.12
CA ASN A 630 17.49 -18.90 14.87
C ASN A 630 18.23 -19.95 14.03
N GLY A 631 18.08 -19.90 12.69
CA GLY A 631 18.78 -20.78 11.74
C GLY A 631 20.22 -20.34 11.40
N ASN A 632 21.06 -21.29 11.03
CA ASN A 632 22.41 -21.14 10.50
C ASN A 632 22.37 -20.78 8.99
N GLY A 633 23.52 -20.41 8.41
CA GLY A 633 23.64 -20.09 6.98
C GLY A 633 22.86 -18.83 6.52
N GLY A 634 22.15 -18.19 7.45
CA GLY A 634 21.25 -17.08 7.18
C GLY A 634 21.98 -15.87 6.60
N ARG A 635 21.41 -15.29 5.55
CA ARG A 635 22.03 -14.17 4.81
C ARG A 635 21.05 -13.02 4.63
N THR A 636 21.46 -11.80 4.95
CA THR A 636 20.62 -10.59 4.79
C THR A 636 21.36 -9.49 4.04
N TYR A 637 20.84 -9.14 2.86
CA TYR A 637 21.36 -8.07 2.01
C TYR A 637 20.38 -6.90 2.01
N PHE A 638 20.81 -5.77 2.57
CA PHE A 638 19.96 -4.67 3.02
C PHE A 638 19.01 -5.08 4.15
N TYR A 639 19.15 -4.38 5.29
CA TYR A 639 18.14 -4.31 6.34
C TYR A 639 17.81 -2.85 6.64
N GLN A 640 16.54 -2.55 6.85
CA GLN A 640 16.08 -1.28 7.40
C GLN A 640 15.06 -1.55 8.51
N ASN A 641 15.11 -0.70 9.54
CA ASN A 641 14.22 -0.76 10.69
C ASN A 641 14.02 0.64 11.28
N GLU A 642 12.80 0.89 11.74
CA GLU A 642 12.48 1.90 12.74
C GLU A 642 11.93 1.21 14.01
N MET A 643 12.40 1.64 15.18
CA MET A 643 11.93 1.16 16.48
C MET A 643 10.48 1.64 16.76
N PRO A 644 9.73 1.01 17.69
CA PRO A 644 8.40 1.50 18.06
C PRO A 644 8.48 2.93 18.60
N TYR A 645 7.71 3.85 18.04
CA TYR A 645 7.70 5.26 18.50
C TYR A 645 6.96 5.44 19.82
N ASP A 646 6.00 4.54 20.09
CA ASP A 646 4.95 4.67 21.08
C ASP A 646 5.05 3.85 22.39
N PRO A 647 6.20 3.26 22.81
CA PRO A 647 6.29 2.71 24.16
C PRO A 647 6.10 3.84 25.18
N PRO A 648 5.25 3.67 26.21
CA PRO A 648 4.80 4.79 27.04
C PRO A 648 5.83 5.28 28.07
N ASN A 649 6.94 4.55 28.24
CA ASN A 649 8.14 4.90 29.01
C ASN A 649 9.14 3.73 28.95
N GLN A 650 10.38 3.94 29.41
CA GLN A 650 11.41 2.90 29.46
C GLN A 650 10.99 1.63 30.22
N ALA A 651 10.26 1.75 31.33
CA ALA A 651 9.91 0.58 32.17
C ALA A 651 8.89 -0.36 31.50
N ALA A 652 8.02 0.19 30.64
CA ALA A 652 7.13 -0.60 29.78
C ALA A 652 7.88 -1.25 28.59
N TRP A 653 9.11 -0.83 28.32
CA TRP A 653 9.96 -1.32 27.22
C TRP A 653 11.32 -1.79 27.75
N MET A 654 11.26 -2.81 28.62
CA MET A 654 12.42 -3.58 29.08
C MET A 654 12.34 -5.03 28.58
N ASN A 655 13.50 -5.63 28.36
CA ASN A 655 13.70 -7.04 28.02
C ASN A 655 14.53 -7.68 29.14
N GLY A 656 13.88 -8.01 30.25
CA GLY A 656 14.57 -8.36 31.50
C GLY A 656 15.36 -7.15 32.04
N SER A 657 16.69 -7.30 32.14
CA SER A 657 17.60 -6.19 32.49
C SER A 657 18.02 -5.33 31.29
N THR A 658 17.76 -5.76 30.06
CA THR A 658 18.12 -5.05 28.82
C THR A 658 17.13 -3.93 28.54
N ARG A 659 17.62 -2.74 28.17
CA ARG A 659 16.77 -1.59 27.80
C ARG A 659 16.25 -1.77 26.38
N GLY A 660 14.93 -1.83 26.20
CA GLY A 660 14.31 -2.13 24.91
C GLY A 660 14.62 -3.51 24.37
N TYR A 661 14.32 -3.70 23.08
CA TYR A 661 14.55 -4.93 22.32
C TYR A 661 15.36 -4.60 21.06
N ALA A 662 16.22 -5.54 20.63
CA ALA A 662 17.02 -5.36 19.43
C ALA A 662 16.15 -5.33 18.16
N ALA A 663 16.57 -4.53 17.18
CA ALA A 663 16.01 -4.55 15.83
C ALA A 663 16.27 -5.90 15.14
N TYR A 664 17.45 -6.49 15.36
CA TYR A 664 17.81 -7.78 14.79
C TYR A 664 18.49 -8.63 15.87
N LYS A 665 17.86 -9.74 16.24
CA LYS A 665 18.41 -10.74 17.15
C LYS A 665 18.85 -11.97 16.36
N VAL A 666 20.14 -12.29 16.37
CA VAL A 666 20.63 -13.63 16.03
C VAL A 666 20.74 -14.44 17.32
N ALA A 667 20.19 -15.65 17.34
CA ALA A 667 20.18 -16.51 18.52
C ALA A 667 21.58 -17.04 18.87
N ASP A 668 21.82 -17.20 20.17
CA ASP A 668 23.14 -17.55 20.71
C ASP A 668 23.61 -18.96 20.30
N SER A 669 22.70 -19.81 19.83
CA SER A 669 22.95 -21.11 19.19
C SER A 669 23.66 -20.97 17.84
N VAL A 670 23.22 -20.02 16.99
CA VAL A 670 23.63 -19.86 15.59
C VAL A 670 25.15 -19.79 15.44
N THR A 671 25.69 -20.57 14.51
CA THR A 671 27.15 -20.67 14.27
C THR A 671 27.60 -19.93 13.02
N THR A 672 26.72 -19.83 12.01
CA THR A 672 26.96 -19.09 10.76
C THR A 672 25.79 -18.17 10.42
N HIS A 673 26.08 -16.91 10.11
CA HIS A 673 25.13 -15.90 9.65
C HIS A 673 25.92 -14.74 9.03
N GLU A 674 25.46 -14.12 7.94
CA GLU A 674 26.20 -13.03 7.30
C GLU A 674 25.25 -11.93 6.77
N ALA A 675 25.44 -10.68 7.20
CA ALA A 675 24.54 -9.56 6.86
C ALA A 675 25.28 -8.31 6.38
N TRP A 676 24.71 -7.59 5.41
CA TRP A 676 25.33 -6.45 4.72
C TRP A 676 24.39 -5.26 4.56
N GLY A 677 24.79 -4.09 5.06
CA GLY A 677 24.08 -2.82 4.89
C GLY A 677 22.83 -2.74 5.74
N LEU A 678 22.99 -2.53 7.05
CA LEU A 678 21.88 -2.55 8.01
C LEU A 678 21.62 -1.18 8.65
N GLY A 679 20.38 -0.69 8.57
CA GLY A 679 19.90 0.49 9.29
C GLY A 679 18.97 0.13 10.44
N SER A 680 19.03 0.86 11.55
CA SER A 680 18.02 0.84 12.63
C SER A 680 17.89 2.23 13.27
N TYR A 681 16.69 2.78 13.26
CA TYR A 681 16.41 4.17 13.63
C TYR A 681 15.47 4.24 14.84
N CYS A 682 15.57 5.29 15.66
CA CYS A 682 14.65 5.55 16.75
C CYS A 682 14.08 6.98 16.71
N VAL A 683 12.78 7.09 16.96
CA VAL A 683 12.09 8.36 17.27
C VAL A 683 11.00 8.08 18.29
N PHE A 684 11.36 8.04 19.57
CA PHE A 684 10.40 7.79 20.64
C PHE A 684 9.51 9.03 20.83
N THR A 685 8.33 9.00 20.20
CA THR A 685 7.37 10.10 20.16
C THR A 685 6.59 10.23 21.46
N SER A 686 6.35 9.12 22.18
CA SER A 686 5.71 9.11 23.50
C SER A 686 6.66 9.52 24.63
N ASP A 687 7.89 9.01 24.67
CA ASP A 687 8.90 9.35 25.68
C ASP A 687 10.30 9.41 25.06
N ALA A 688 10.81 10.63 24.82
CA ALA A 688 12.12 10.86 24.22
C ALA A 688 13.32 10.53 25.16
N SER A 689 13.07 10.11 26.40
CA SER A 689 14.11 9.63 27.32
C SER A 689 14.42 8.12 27.18
N ILE A 690 13.61 7.38 26.41
CA ILE A 690 13.80 5.96 26.17
C ILE A 690 15.14 5.68 25.48
N VAL A 691 15.82 4.64 25.99
CA VAL A 691 17.03 4.08 25.42
C VAL A 691 16.75 2.66 24.92
N ALA A 692 17.13 2.39 23.67
CA ALA A 692 17.40 1.04 23.20
C ALA A 692 18.86 0.70 23.51
N GLU A 693 19.11 -0.43 24.15
CA GLU A 693 20.46 -0.86 24.54
C GLU A 693 21.36 -1.09 23.32
N ARG A 694 20.79 -1.69 22.26
CA ARG A 694 21.48 -2.07 21.02
C ARG A 694 20.49 -2.16 19.87
N ALA A 695 20.92 -1.81 18.65
CA ALA A 695 20.14 -2.12 17.45
C ALA A 695 20.29 -3.60 17.04
N PHE A 696 21.51 -4.11 17.03
CA PHE A 696 21.82 -5.48 16.61
C PHE A 696 22.33 -6.31 17.80
N GLU A 697 21.78 -7.51 18.02
CA GLU A 697 22.17 -8.41 19.11
C GLU A 697 22.49 -9.82 18.56
N VAL A 698 23.73 -10.26 18.69
CA VAL A 698 24.23 -11.45 17.97
C VAL A 698 25.29 -12.21 18.80
N PRO A 699 25.50 -13.53 18.61
CA PRO A 699 26.64 -14.21 19.23
C PRO A 699 27.97 -13.74 18.63
N ASN A 700 28.97 -13.51 19.47
CA ASN A 700 30.34 -13.25 19.03
C ASN A 700 31.00 -14.58 18.59
N LYS A 701 30.90 -14.91 17.30
CA LYS A 701 31.47 -16.12 16.68
C LYS A 701 32.02 -15.77 15.30
N ALA A 702 33.15 -16.36 14.90
CA ALA A 702 33.80 -16.05 13.61
C ALA A 702 32.96 -16.35 12.35
N GLY A 703 31.91 -17.17 12.46
CA GLY A 703 30.95 -17.43 11.39
C GLY A 703 29.72 -16.51 11.36
N VAL A 704 29.49 -15.70 12.41
CA VAL A 704 28.35 -14.78 12.53
C VAL A 704 28.87 -13.36 12.35
N LYS A 705 28.69 -12.79 11.14
CA LYS A 705 29.30 -11.52 10.75
C LYS A 705 28.28 -10.49 10.26
N PHE A 706 28.56 -9.23 10.53
CA PHE A 706 27.75 -8.10 10.11
C PHE A 706 28.64 -7.02 9.49
N HIS A 707 28.22 -6.49 8.35
CA HIS A 707 28.95 -5.51 7.56
C HIS A 707 28.10 -4.25 7.35
N ASN A 708 28.71 -3.08 7.52
CA ASN A 708 28.14 -1.77 7.22
C ASN A 708 26.80 -1.50 7.94
N MET A 709 26.87 -1.28 9.25
CA MET A 709 25.74 -0.98 10.11
C MET A 709 25.66 0.53 10.41
N VAL A 710 24.45 1.09 10.45
CA VAL A 710 24.17 2.47 10.84
C VAL A 710 22.98 2.55 11.80
N THR A 711 23.09 3.37 12.84
CA THR A 711 21.99 3.68 13.76
C THR A 711 21.73 5.18 13.83
N VAL A 712 20.46 5.58 13.98
CA VAL A 712 20.04 6.99 13.89
C VAL A 712 19.02 7.34 14.97
N SER A 713 19.17 8.51 15.61
CA SER A 713 18.17 9.08 16.53
C SER A 713 17.52 10.29 15.85
N LEU A 714 16.36 10.07 15.22
CA LEU A 714 15.71 11.08 14.37
C LEU A 714 15.23 12.25 15.24
N GLY A 715 15.64 13.47 14.88
CA GLY A 715 15.41 14.67 15.70
C GLY A 715 15.99 14.61 17.11
N GLY A 716 16.90 13.66 17.41
CA GLY A 716 17.43 13.44 18.75
C GLY A 716 16.43 12.84 19.75
N ARG A 717 15.31 12.27 19.29
CA ARG A 717 14.22 11.77 20.14
C ARG A 717 14.45 10.32 20.56
N GLY A 718 15.26 10.14 21.60
CA GLY A 718 15.65 8.83 22.12
C GLY A 718 17.13 8.57 21.96
N THR A 719 17.56 7.39 22.41
CA THR A 719 18.94 6.92 22.23
C THR A 719 18.99 5.46 21.81
N ILE A 720 19.79 5.14 20.80
CA ILE A 720 20.33 3.79 20.59
C ILE A 720 21.74 3.81 21.19
N ALA A 721 21.96 3.09 22.30
CA ALA A 721 23.21 3.17 23.06
C ALA A 721 24.38 2.53 22.31
N HIS A 722 24.14 1.38 21.66
CA HIS A 722 25.13 0.66 20.86
C HIS A 722 24.61 0.29 19.48
N VAL A 723 25.50 0.25 18.49
CA VAL A 723 25.15 -0.25 17.14
C VAL A 723 24.92 -1.75 17.23
N ILE A 724 25.92 -2.49 17.69
CA ILE A 724 25.89 -3.95 17.77
C ILE A 724 26.44 -4.43 19.12
N ASN A 725 25.69 -5.28 19.80
CA ASN A 725 25.97 -5.78 21.15
C ASN A 725 26.33 -4.66 22.13
N ASN A 726 27.61 -4.52 22.48
CA ASN A 726 28.12 -3.55 23.44
C ASN A 726 29.06 -2.53 22.76
N THR A 727 28.96 -2.36 21.43
CA THR A 727 29.94 -1.65 20.59
C THR A 727 29.30 -0.76 19.53
N GLY A 728 30.03 0.28 19.12
CA GLY A 728 29.48 1.41 18.36
C GLY A 728 28.54 2.27 19.22
N GLY A 729 28.00 3.33 18.60
CA GLY A 729 27.07 4.26 19.24
C GLY A 729 27.74 5.26 20.21
N PRO A 730 26.94 6.06 20.93
CA PRO A 730 25.48 6.12 20.85
C PRO A 730 24.99 6.91 19.63
N SER A 731 23.76 6.64 19.18
CA SER A 731 22.96 7.54 18.35
C SER A 731 21.95 8.24 19.24
N ASN A 732 22.11 9.55 19.47
CA ASN A 732 21.24 10.33 20.37
C ASN A 732 21.16 11.81 19.93
N SER A 733 20.59 12.68 20.77
CA SER A 733 20.47 14.13 20.52
C SER A 733 21.80 14.89 20.33
N SER A 734 22.95 14.30 20.66
CA SER A 734 24.29 14.90 20.50
C SER A 734 25.04 14.38 19.28
N THR A 735 24.88 13.10 18.93
CA THR A 735 25.57 12.44 17.80
C THR A 735 24.70 12.30 16.54
N ASN A 736 23.39 12.16 16.72
CA ASN A 736 22.37 11.79 15.73
C ASN A 736 22.62 10.42 15.07
N VAL A 737 23.72 10.27 14.32
CA VAL A 737 24.09 9.07 13.56
C VAL A 737 25.32 8.40 14.18
N ALA A 738 25.35 7.07 14.18
CA ALA A 738 26.55 6.28 14.46
C ALA A 738 26.68 5.14 13.42
N GLN A 739 27.92 4.79 13.07
CA GLN A 739 28.23 3.78 12.05
C GLN A 739 29.20 2.74 12.61
N TRP A 740 29.11 1.50 12.14
CA TRP A 740 30.02 0.40 12.48
C TRP A 740 30.29 -0.47 11.26
N VAL A 741 31.55 -0.70 10.89
CA VAL A 741 31.91 -1.24 9.56
C VAL A 741 31.88 -2.77 9.50
N ASN A 742 32.42 -3.46 10.52
CA ASN A 742 32.45 -4.92 10.60
C ASN A 742 32.20 -5.39 12.03
N TYR A 743 31.61 -6.56 12.19
CA TYR A 743 31.50 -7.29 13.46
C TYR A 743 31.52 -8.80 13.18
N PRO A 744 32.11 -9.64 14.05
CA PRO A 744 33.05 -9.27 15.11
C PRO A 744 34.35 -8.67 14.56
#